data_AF-A0AA36J682-F1
#
_entry.id   AF-A0AA36J682-F1
#
_cell.length_a   1.000
_cell.length_b   1.000
_cell.length_c   1.000
_cell.angle_alpha   90.00
_cell.angle_beta   90.00
_cell.angle_gamma   90.00
#
_symmetry.space_group_name_H-M   'P 1'
#
loop_
_entity.id
_entity.type
_entity.pdbx_description
1 polymer ?
#
loop_
_entity_poly.entity_id
_entity_poly.type
_entity_poly.pdbx_seq_one_letter_code
_entity_poly.pdbx_strand_id
1 'polypeptide(L)'
;MNKPQPTPARYPSHAPGQPPAWQCTRNFNRTCPDGFNFDGAMCHEDGSYINPSMTNCAHFDARRWTNQMKEAFGEHCHVWWPCKASQRSGTQNLRNGPVRGMAARCAVRRLPVGELSMAQRRIKMLVLARPQRFIGGCPKLKIQSPNMVRRGTIRIVGAVTALQLALQCTSQGGESFVQFLSNTPLSSAPTGSLTEHREFRRTSLQGPAYVISGLVLAGVTWSVFRRRTTGFKSSQLLSSKHDVLIARVQVIGACCIIILQYALLQIFGIYSQEMLTAGEANKLYAAANWGACALAAPAGLCFDALGPAWSSLLGGLFSSMGLAAAALALARPSPSIQLASAGYLAFGFGATLLNTVGLLAAVRAAPPKQSGKIAAGVLCALALGMSFHTAVHAKWFRGLPWQFLQYQIIYSIFAGLLGVLVFRSRAWTLAVQEDVQESREVEATDSSNSVSSPWSRIRGILSAKEFPWLAAVHLVPIAFSFAWLGNWTVCAQCLHLPSQDQIRIGLSLGLFSAMGRLLCGLLADWAPAGRGCVGMELGFLGSTGLFLVAFILLLFDQRRWFEAAMQLMCLGYGGVLCLAPVALRSGFAAEDLGTVFGLLYQCLAVTFTIFNWAAVPSRHCAGSSCFKEFFVVSGVLHAGCTLWAAARLARSLKRKPDPCSPRPAQA
;
A
#
# COMPACT_ATOMS: atom_id res chain seq x y z
N MET A 1 -25.42 32.89 -18.37
CA MET A 1 -26.71 32.18 -18.20
C MET A 1 -26.45 30.95 -17.31
N ASN A 2 -26.84 31.01 -16.04
CA ASN A 2 -26.66 29.90 -15.10
C ASN A 2 -27.69 28.82 -15.38
N LYS A 3 -27.24 27.58 -15.59
CA LYS A 3 -28.14 26.41 -15.60
C LYS A 3 -28.78 26.29 -14.21
N PRO A 4 -30.10 26.10 -14.10
CA PRO A 4 -30.74 25.87 -12.81
C PRO A 4 -30.20 24.59 -12.19
N GLN A 5 -29.86 24.65 -10.90
CA GLN A 5 -29.53 23.47 -10.10
C GLN A 5 -30.74 22.52 -10.11
N PRO A 6 -30.53 21.21 -10.23
CA PRO A 6 -31.60 20.24 -10.05
C PRO A 6 -32.09 20.32 -8.59
N THR A 7 -33.34 20.72 -8.42
CA THR A 7 -34.06 20.58 -7.15
C THR A 7 -33.98 19.13 -6.67
N PRO A 8 -33.65 18.86 -5.40
CA PRO A 8 -33.71 17.50 -4.87
C PRO A 8 -35.12 16.97 -5.08
N ALA A 9 -35.21 15.74 -5.60
CA ALA A 9 -36.48 15.07 -5.83
C ALA A 9 -37.24 14.99 -4.50
N ARG A 10 -38.21 15.90 -4.30
CA ARG A 10 -39.31 15.67 -3.38
C ARG A 10 -40.04 14.41 -3.84
N TYR A 11 -40.55 13.65 -2.88
CA TYR A 11 -41.39 12.47 -3.10
C TYR A 11 -42.29 12.59 -4.34
N PRO A 12 -42.56 11.47 -5.04
CA PRO A 12 -43.63 11.44 -6.03
C PRO A 12 -44.88 12.03 -5.39
N SER A 13 -45.34 13.12 -6.00
CA SER A 13 -46.60 13.78 -5.72
C SER A 13 -47.68 12.73 -5.50
N HIS A 14 -48.43 12.89 -4.41
CA HIS A 14 -49.65 12.15 -4.10
C HIS A 14 -50.42 11.74 -5.36
N ALA A 15 -51.06 10.57 -5.32
CA ALA A 15 -52.07 10.22 -6.31
C ALA A 15 -53.02 11.41 -6.52
N PRO A 16 -53.33 11.79 -7.78
CA PRO A 16 -54.11 12.99 -8.07
C PRO A 16 -55.44 12.95 -7.30
N GLY A 17 -55.65 13.93 -6.41
CA GLY A 17 -56.87 14.07 -5.60
C GLY A 17 -56.69 14.04 -4.08
N GLN A 18 -55.49 13.79 -3.54
CA GLN A 18 -55.25 13.93 -2.09
C GLN A 18 -54.78 15.35 -1.73
N PRO A 19 -55.27 15.93 -0.60
CA PRO A 19 -54.74 17.19 -0.08
C PRO A 19 -53.25 17.02 0.24
N PRO A 20 -52.45 18.09 0.15
CA PRO A 20 -51.02 18.00 0.41
C PRO A 20 -50.76 17.48 1.83
N ALA A 21 -49.77 16.58 2.00
CA ALA A 21 -49.51 15.82 3.22
C ALA A 21 -49.43 16.62 4.54
N TRP A 22 -49.22 17.93 4.48
CA TRP A 22 -49.21 18.81 5.65
C TRP A 22 -50.60 19.23 6.14
N GLN A 23 -51.69 18.93 5.43
CA GLN A 23 -53.06 19.32 5.82
C GLN A 23 -53.93 18.19 6.38
N CYS A 24 -53.42 16.96 6.53
CA CYS A 24 -54.20 15.84 7.03
C CYS A 24 -53.85 15.50 8.48
N THR A 25 -54.84 15.04 9.27
CA THR A 25 -54.56 14.43 10.56
C THR A 25 -53.81 13.11 10.34
N ARG A 26 -52.55 13.03 10.79
CA ARG A 26 -51.69 11.85 10.65
C ARG A 26 -52.26 10.64 11.40
N ASN A 27 -52.14 9.46 10.81
CA ASN A 27 -52.53 8.17 11.38
C ASN A 27 -51.33 7.47 12.01
N PHE A 28 -51.08 7.80 13.28
CA PHE A 28 -50.01 7.18 14.07
C PHE A 28 -50.33 5.74 14.52
N ASN A 29 -51.49 5.17 14.16
CA ASN A 29 -51.80 3.76 14.48
C ASN A 29 -51.02 2.77 13.61
N ARG A 30 -50.43 3.20 12.49
CA ARG A 30 -49.51 2.34 11.75
C ARG A 30 -48.18 2.19 12.48
N THR A 31 -47.53 1.04 12.32
CA THR A 31 -46.24 0.77 12.95
C THR A 31 -45.11 1.57 12.30
N CYS A 32 -45.12 1.69 10.97
CA CYS A 32 -44.08 2.37 10.21
C CYS A 32 -44.63 3.55 9.38
N PRO A 33 -43.81 4.58 9.10
CA PRO A 33 -44.13 5.67 8.19
C PRO A 33 -44.20 5.19 6.73
N ASP A 34 -44.67 6.06 5.84
CA ASP A 34 -44.76 5.78 4.40
C ASP A 34 -43.36 5.56 3.81
N GLY A 35 -43.20 4.51 3.02
CA GLY A 35 -41.91 4.09 2.43
C GLY A 35 -41.07 3.17 3.32
N PHE A 36 -41.56 2.79 4.50
CA PHE A 36 -40.89 1.85 5.40
C PHE A 36 -41.66 0.53 5.50
N ASN A 37 -40.93 -0.58 5.49
CA ASN A 37 -41.45 -1.92 5.66
C ASN A 37 -41.20 -2.43 7.07
N PHE A 38 -42.22 -3.03 7.69
CA PHE A 38 -42.11 -3.65 9.00
C PHE A 38 -41.72 -5.13 8.84
N ASP A 39 -40.62 -5.56 9.43
CA ASP A 39 -40.13 -6.95 9.34
C ASP A 39 -40.67 -7.86 10.45
N GLY A 40 -41.49 -7.34 11.37
CA GLY A 40 -41.97 -8.03 12.57
C GLY A 40 -41.31 -7.53 13.87
N ALA A 41 -40.15 -6.89 13.78
CA ALA A 41 -39.43 -6.32 14.92
C ALA A 41 -39.24 -4.80 14.78
N MET A 42 -38.87 -4.32 13.61
CA MET A 42 -38.50 -2.93 13.36
C MET A 42 -38.90 -2.47 11.95
N CYS A 43 -38.92 -1.15 11.76
CA CYS A 43 -39.17 -0.51 10.49
C CYS A 43 -37.85 -0.36 9.73
N HIS A 44 -37.83 -0.80 8.47
CA HIS A 44 -36.71 -0.65 7.56
C HIS A 44 -37.12 0.18 6.35
N GLU A 45 -36.24 1.11 5.95
CA GLU A 45 -36.35 1.79 4.66
C GLU A 45 -36.22 0.77 3.50
N ASP A 46 -37.01 0.90 2.44
CA ASP A 46 -36.94 -0.01 1.28
C ASP A 46 -35.73 0.21 0.35
N GLY A 47 -34.85 1.16 0.68
CA GLY A 47 -33.65 1.52 -0.09
C GLY A 47 -33.90 2.52 -1.23
N SER A 48 -35.15 2.93 -1.47
CA SER A 48 -35.48 3.99 -2.43
C SER A 48 -35.25 5.41 -1.91
N TYR A 49 -34.93 5.59 -0.62
CA TYR A 49 -34.83 6.91 0.00
C TYR A 49 -33.42 7.49 -0.13
N ILE A 50 -33.23 8.34 -1.13
CA ILE A 50 -31.94 9.01 -1.39
C ILE A 50 -31.81 10.26 -0.49
N ASN A 51 -31.77 10.09 0.83
CA ASN A 51 -31.42 11.19 1.72
C ASN A 51 -30.26 10.81 2.66
N PRO A 52 -29.06 11.41 2.47
CA PRO A 52 -27.88 11.06 3.27
C PRO A 52 -28.00 11.36 4.78
N SER A 53 -29.00 12.14 5.21
CA SER A 53 -29.29 12.34 6.65
C SER A 53 -30.01 11.15 7.30
N MET A 54 -30.44 10.13 6.54
CA MET A 54 -31.23 9.00 7.04
C MET A 54 -30.42 7.81 7.56
N THR A 55 -29.09 7.82 7.57
CA THR A 55 -28.31 6.68 8.11
C THR A 55 -28.67 6.37 9.57
N ASN A 56 -29.06 7.38 10.35
CA ASN A 56 -29.54 7.21 11.73
C ASN A 56 -31.05 6.90 11.83
N CYS A 57 -31.80 7.01 10.73
CA CYS A 57 -33.26 6.88 10.66
C CYS A 57 -33.71 5.67 9.83
N ALA A 58 -32.79 4.92 9.20
CA ALA A 58 -33.12 3.80 8.32
C ALA A 58 -33.76 2.61 9.07
N HIS A 59 -33.52 2.50 10.37
CA HIS A 59 -33.79 1.33 11.19
C HIS A 59 -34.26 1.72 12.60
N PHE A 60 -35.51 1.45 12.96
CA PHE A 60 -36.06 1.80 14.29
C PHE A 60 -37.28 0.95 14.68
N ASP A 61 -37.50 0.74 15.99
CA ASP A 61 -38.72 0.09 16.52
C ASP A 61 -39.72 1.13 17.04
N ALA A 62 -40.73 1.43 16.22
CA ALA A 62 -41.79 2.39 16.55
C ALA A 62 -43.02 1.77 17.23
N ARG A 63 -43.02 0.47 17.58
CA ARG A 63 -44.19 -0.17 18.23
C ARG A 63 -44.49 0.39 19.61
N ARG A 64 -43.45 0.78 20.34
CA ARG A 64 -43.55 1.31 21.71
C ARG A 64 -43.65 2.83 21.75
N TRP A 65 -43.68 3.50 20.61
CA TRP A 65 -43.67 4.95 20.54
C TRP A 65 -45.06 5.52 20.71
N THR A 66 -45.16 6.59 21.51
CA THR A 66 -46.36 7.41 21.59
C THR A 66 -46.54 8.20 20.28
N ASN A 67 -47.74 8.74 20.06
CA ASN A 67 -48.02 9.56 18.88
C ASN A 67 -47.08 10.79 18.82
N GLN A 68 -46.75 11.40 19.96
CA GLN A 68 -45.77 12.51 20.03
C GLN A 68 -44.37 12.08 19.63
N MET A 69 -43.91 10.88 20.03
CA MET A 69 -42.60 10.37 19.63
C MET A 69 -42.54 10.11 18.11
N LYS A 70 -43.61 9.55 17.55
CA LYS A 70 -43.74 9.32 16.10
C LYS A 70 -43.75 10.63 15.32
N GLU A 71 -44.42 11.66 15.84
CA GLU A 71 -44.43 13.00 15.26
C GLU A 71 -43.05 13.66 15.28
N ALA A 72 -42.39 13.68 16.44
CA ALA A 72 -41.03 14.21 16.58
C ALA A 72 -40.03 13.48 15.68
N PHE A 73 -40.16 12.15 15.54
CA PHE A 73 -39.35 11.38 14.61
C PHE A 73 -39.63 11.74 13.15
N GLY A 74 -40.90 11.94 12.77
CA GLY A 74 -41.28 12.41 11.45
C GLY A 74 -40.67 13.76 11.09
N GLU A 75 -40.61 14.68 12.07
CA GLU A 75 -39.96 15.98 11.92
C GLU A 75 -38.44 15.87 11.82
N HIS A 76 -37.81 15.07 12.68
CA HIS A 76 -36.36 14.91 12.74
C HIS A 76 -35.79 14.18 11.52
N CYS A 77 -36.43 13.10 11.10
CA CYS A 77 -36.00 12.26 9.98
C CYS A 77 -36.64 12.67 8.65
N HIS A 78 -37.51 13.68 8.64
CA HIS A 78 -38.28 14.14 7.48
C HIS A 78 -39.12 13.03 6.80
N VAL A 79 -39.65 12.09 7.59
CA VAL A 79 -40.52 11.01 7.12
C VAL A 79 -42.00 11.30 7.38
N TRP A 80 -42.89 10.75 6.55
CA TRP A 80 -44.32 11.03 6.63
C TRP A 80 -45.08 9.84 7.20
N TRP A 81 -46.02 10.11 8.10
CA TRP A 81 -46.97 9.11 8.57
C TRP A 81 -48.25 9.19 7.72
N PRO A 82 -48.86 8.05 7.37
CA PRO A 82 -50.02 8.03 6.49
C PRO A 82 -51.17 8.84 7.09
N CYS A 83 -51.94 9.54 6.28
CA CYS A 83 -53.11 10.29 6.76
C CYS A 83 -54.19 9.35 7.33
N LYS A 84 -54.93 9.78 8.35
CA LYS A 84 -56.23 9.16 8.66
C LYS A 84 -57.11 9.43 7.44
N ALA A 85 -57.50 8.37 6.73
CA ALA A 85 -58.48 8.51 5.66
C ALA A 85 -59.70 9.22 6.28
N SER A 86 -59.97 10.45 5.85
CA SER A 86 -61.21 11.12 6.19
C SER A 86 -62.30 10.17 5.72
N GLN A 87 -63.03 9.56 6.66
CA GLN A 87 -64.21 8.77 6.36
C GLN A 87 -65.19 9.75 5.70
N ARG A 88 -65.08 9.89 4.37
CA ARG A 88 -66.14 10.48 3.57
C ARG A 88 -67.28 9.48 3.61
N SER A 89 -68.18 9.71 4.55
CA SER A 89 -69.55 9.23 4.50
C SER A 89 -70.14 9.68 3.16
N GLY A 90 -70.33 8.76 2.22
CA GLY A 90 -70.94 9.09 0.93
C GLY A 90 -70.54 8.15 -0.20
N THR A 91 -71.29 7.05 -0.32
CA THR A 91 -71.81 6.45 -1.56
C THR A 91 -71.32 7.03 -2.89
N GLN A 92 -70.69 6.21 -3.75
CA GLN A 92 -71.33 5.75 -4.98
C GLN A 92 -70.48 4.74 -5.77
N ASN A 93 -71.20 3.69 -6.19
CA ASN A 93 -70.87 2.70 -7.21
C ASN A 93 -70.20 3.28 -8.46
N LEU A 94 -69.27 2.54 -9.05
CA LEU A 94 -69.07 2.31 -10.49
C LEU A 94 -67.88 1.32 -10.63
N ARG A 95 -68.15 0.04 -10.86
CA ARG A 95 -68.29 -0.67 -12.16
C ARG A 95 -66.96 -1.21 -12.70
N ASN A 96 -66.99 -2.53 -12.88
CA ASN A 96 -66.01 -3.43 -13.47
C ASN A 96 -65.49 -2.97 -14.85
N GLY A 97 -64.20 -3.20 -15.09
CA GLY A 97 -63.59 -3.23 -16.42
C GLY A 97 -62.34 -4.13 -16.42
N PRO A 98 -62.17 -5.05 -17.39
CA PRO A 98 -61.12 -6.07 -17.36
C PRO A 98 -59.78 -5.54 -17.89
N VAL A 99 -58.69 -5.83 -17.17
CA VAL A 99 -57.32 -5.51 -17.59
C VAL A 99 -56.85 -6.57 -18.59
N ARG A 100 -56.74 -6.19 -19.87
CA ARG A 100 -56.01 -6.95 -20.90
C ARG A 100 -54.51 -6.78 -20.65
N GLY A 101 -53.81 -7.92 -20.58
CA GLY A 101 -52.36 -7.97 -20.50
C GLY A 101 -51.68 -7.48 -21.78
N MET A 102 -50.66 -6.63 -21.60
CA MET A 102 -49.66 -6.33 -22.61
C MET A 102 -48.32 -6.89 -22.13
N ALA A 103 -47.94 -8.03 -22.71
CA ALA A 103 -46.60 -8.58 -22.63
C ALA A 103 -45.68 -7.77 -23.56
N ALA A 104 -44.82 -6.93 -22.98
CA ALA A 104 -43.73 -6.30 -23.71
C ALA A 104 -42.58 -7.31 -23.88
N ARG A 105 -42.38 -7.78 -25.12
CA ARG A 105 -41.18 -8.53 -25.53
C ARG A 105 -40.01 -7.56 -25.64
N CYS A 106 -39.02 -7.67 -24.76
CA CYS A 106 -37.70 -7.11 -25.00
C CYS A 106 -36.94 -8.00 -26.00
N ALA A 107 -36.88 -7.56 -27.25
CA ALA A 107 -36.00 -8.12 -28.25
C ALA A 107 -34.56 -7.65 -27.99
N VAL A 108 -33.68 -8.59 -27.62
CA VAL A 108 -32.22 -8.39 -27.57
C VAL A 108 -31.72 -8.29 -29.01
N ARG A 109 -31.45 -7.06 -29.46
CA ARG A 109 -30.80 -6.80 -30.75
C ARG A 109 -29.30 -7.09 -30.58
N ARG A 110 -28.84 -8.26 -31.06
CA ARG A 110 -27.42 -8.57 -31.23
C ARG A 110 -26.82 -7.60 -32.26
N LEU A 111 -25.82 -6.82 -31.84
CA LEU A 111 -24.95 -6.08 -32.76
C LEU A 111 -23.90 -7.06 -33.34
N PRO A 112 -23.56 -6.94 -34.64
CA PRO A 112 -22.63 -7.84 -35.28
C PRO A 112 -21.19 -7.59 -34.83
N VAL A 113 -20.52 -8.68 -34.47
CA VAL A 113 -19.08 -8.77 -34.30
C VAL A 113 -18.45 -8.73 -35.70
N GLY A 114 -17.79 -7.63 -36.02
CA GLY A 114 -17.06 -7.52 -37.28
C GLY A 114 -16.43 -6.15 -37.44
N GLU A 115 -15.23 -5.96 -36.86
CA GLU A 115 -14.17 -5.10 -37.38
C GLU A 115 -13.00 -5.03 -36.37
N LEU A 116 -12.20 -6.10 -36.34
CA LEU A 116 -10.92 -6.14 -35.63
C LEU A 116 -9.98 -7.08 -36.40
N SER A 117 -9.70 -6.76 -37.67
CA SER A 117 -8.76 -7.54 -38.49
C SER A 117 -7.83 -6.72 -39.40
N MET A 118 -7.77 -5.39 -39.29
CA MET A 118 -6.84 -4.57 -40.09
C MET A 118 -5.69 -3.91 -39.31
N ALA A 119 -5.68 -3.92 -37.97
CA ALA A 119 -4.55 -3.38 -37.19
C ALA A 119 -3.40 -4.40 -36.96
N GLN A 120 -3.66 -5.70 -37.13
CA GLN A 120 -2.69 -6.78 -36.84
C GLN A 120 -1.79 -7.18 -38.02
N ARG A 121 -2.02 -6.66 -39.23
CA ARG A 121 -1.23 -7.01 -40.43
C ARG A 121 -0.13 -6.00 -40.80
N ARG A 122 0.02 -4.86 -40.11
CA ARG A 122 1.05 -3.85 -40.41
C ARG A 122 2.32 -3.91 -39.54
N ILE A 123 2.42 -4.83 -38.58
CA ILE A 123 3.61 -4.99 -37.72
C ILE A 123 4.58 -6.08 -38.24
N LYS A 124 4.21 -6.83 -39.29
CA LYS A 124 5.05 -7.91 -39.86
C LYS A 124 5.92 -7.52 -41.07
N MET A 125 5.96 -6.25 -41.46
CA MET A 125 6.80 -5.77 -42.59
C MET A 125 7.67 -4.57 -42.21
N LEU A 126 8.50 -4.72 -41.17
CA LEU A 126 9.57 -3.78 -40.86
C LEU A 126 10.78 -4.46 -40.19
N VAL A 127 11.07 -5.69 -40.63
CA VAL A 127 12.35 -6.37 -40.38
C VAL A 127 12.76 -7.00 -41.70
N LEU A 128 13.45 -6.22 -42.54
CA LEU A 128 14.37 -6.62 -43.60
C LEU A 128 14.69 -5.37 -44.45
N ALA A 129 15.64 -4.56 -43.99
CA ALA A 129 16.32 -3.59 -44.83
C ALA A 129 17.83 -3.86 -44.77
N ARG A 130 18.38 -4.20 -45.94
CA ARG A 130 19.82 -4.45 -46.17
C ARG A 130 20.65 -3.19 -45.90
N PRO A 131 21.94 -3.34 -45.51
CA PRO A 131 22.85 -2.21 -45.38
C PRO A 131 23.42 -1.80 -46.74
N GLN A 132 23.38 -0.50 -47.03
CA GLN A 132 24.18 0.09 -48.11
C GLN A 132 25.62 0.33 -47.62
N ARG A 133 26.56 0.01 -48.52
CA ARG A 133 28.01 0.19 -48.39
C ARG A 133 28.36 1.67 -48.29
N PHE A 134 29.17 2.04 -47.29
CA PHE A 134 30.05 3.20 -47.37
C PHE A 134 31.48 2.72 -47.11
N ILE A 135 32.35 3.03 -48.06
CA ILE A 135 33.78 2.77 -48.07
C ILE A 135 34.47 3.99 -47.44
N GLY A 136 35.32 3.78 -46.44
CA GLY A 136 36.16 4.82 -45.84
C GLY A 136 36.86 4.33 -44.58
N GLY A 137 38.15 4.03 -44.69
CA GLY A 137 38.92 3.22 -43.74
C GLY A 137 39.19 3.84 -42.36
N CYS A 138 39.15 2.97 -41.34
CA CYS A 138 39.95 3.03 -40.10
C CYS A 138 39.95 1.62 -39.45
N PRO A 139 40.94 1.26 -38.62
CA PRO A 139 41.39 -0.13 -38.50
C PRO A 139 40.52 -1.02 -37.60
N LYS A 140 40.35 -2.26 -38.11
CA LYS A 140 39.85 -3.51 -37.49
C LYS A 140 39.48 -3.45 -35.99
N LEU A 141 38.22 -3.16 -35.72
CA LEU A 141 37.56 -3.54 -34.47
C LEU A 141 37.13 -5.02 -34.56
N LYS A 142 37.63 -5.85 -33.63
CA LYS A 142 37.24 -7.26 -33.46
C LYS A 142 35.71 -7.38 -33.34
N ILE A 143 35.11 -8.15 -34.25
CA ILE A 143 33.69 -8.49 -34.29
C ILE A 143 33.28 -9.15 -32.96
N GLN A 144 32.32 -8.52 -32.28
CA GLN A 144 31.73 -9.03 -31.03
C GLN A 144 31.01 -10.36 -31.26
N SER A 145 31.20 -11.27 -30.31
CA SER A 145 30.63 -12.62 -30.27
C SER A 145 29.09 -12.62 -30.41
N PRO A 146 28.51 -13.59 -31.16
CA PRO A 146 27.05 -13.76 -31.31
C PRO A 146 26.29 -13.99 -29.99
N ASN A 147 27.00 -14.23 -28.88
CA ASN A 147 26.41 -14.38 -27.55
C ASN A 147 25.82 -13.08 -26.96
N MET A 148 26.22 -11.89 -27.42
CA MET A 148 25.64 -10.63 -26.92
C MET A 148 24.24 -10.35 -27.48
N VAL A 149 23.99 -10.67 -28.75
CA VAL A 149 22.67 -10.50 -29.38
C VAL A 149 21.66 -11.43 -28.71
N ARG A 150 22.04 -12.68 -28.42
CA ARG A 150 21.17 -13.66 -27.74
C ARG A 150 20.79 -13.24 -26.32
N ARG A 151 21.70 -12.60 -25.56
CA ARG A 151 21.40 -12.05 -24.22
C ARG A 151 20.49 -10.82 -24.28
N GLY A 152 20.61 -9.99 -25.32
CA GLY A 152 19.70 -8.85 -25.55
C GLY A 152 18.27 -9.31 -25.82
N THR A 153 18.08 -10.31 -26.69
CA THR A 153 16.75 -10.84 -27.05
C THR A 153 16.05 -11.50 -25.85
N ILE A 154 16.77 -12.27 -25.03
CA ILE A 154 16.20 -12.90 -23.82
C ILE A 154 15.71 -11.84 -22.82
N ARG A 155 16.43 -10.73 -22.67
CA ARG A 155 16.04 -9.62 -21.77
C ARG A 155 14.83 -8.83 -22.28
N ILE A 156 14.73 -8.61 -23.59
CA ILE A 156 13.58 -7.94 -24.21
C ILE A 156 12.32 -8.81 -24.05
N VAL A 157 12.42 -10.11 -24.30
CA VAL A 157 11.31 -11.05 -24.07
C VAL A 157 10.91 -11.06 -22.59
N GLY A 158 11.87 -10.98 -21.66
CA GLY A 158 11.58 -10.86 -20.24
C GLY A 158 10.81 -9.58 -19.86
N ALA A 159 11.23 -8.42 -20.36
CA ALA A 159 10.57 -7.14 -20.07
C ALA A 159 9.19 -7.02 -20.72
N VAL A 160 9.05 -7.48 -21.98
CA VAL A 160 7.74 -7.50 -22.66
C VAL A 160 6.81 -8.51 -21.99
N THR A 161 7.29 -9.70 -21.62
CA THR A 161 6.49 -10.67 -20.86
C THR A 161 6.08 -10.11 -19.50
N ALA A 162 6.96 -9.42 -18.77
CA ALA A 162 6.62 -8.81 -17.49
C ALA A 162 5.58 -7.68 -17.63
N LEU A 163 5.70 -6.83 -18.66
CA LEU A 163 4.71 -5.80 -18.97
C LEU A 163 3.37 -6.41 -19.42
N GLN A 164 3.41 -7.50 -20.18
CA GLN A 164 2.23 -8.21 -20.63
C GLN A 164 1.56 -8.98 -19.49
N LEU A 165 2.34 -9.53 -18.54
CA LEU A 165 1.84 -10.10 -17.29
C LEU A 165 1.22 -9.01 -16.41
N ALA A 166 1.84 -7.83 -16.31
CA ALA A 166 1.30 -6.69 -15.58
C ALA A 166 -0.05 -6.24 -16.18
N LEU A 167 -0.12 -6.14 -17.51
CA LEU A 167 -1.35 -5.82 -18.25
C LEU A 167 -2.43 -6.91 -18.10
N GLN A 168 -2.03 -8.19 -18.09
CA GLN A 168 -2.92 -9.31 -17.82
C GLN A 168 -3.44 -9.30 -16.39
N CYS A 169 -2.59 -9.04 -15.39
CA CYS A 169 -2.97 -8.89 -13.99
C CYS A 169 -3.91 -7.69 -13.77
N THR A 170 -3.72 -6.57 -14.48
CA THR A 170 -4.67 -5.45 -14.46
C THR A 170 -5.99 -5.79 -15.14
N SER A 171 -5.99 -6.64 -16.17
CA SER A 171 -7.19 -6.99 -16.94
C SER A 171 -8.03 -8.11 -16.33
N GLN A 172 -7.40 -9.04 -15.58
CA GLN A 172 -8.09 -10.15 -14.92
C GLN A 172 -8.47 -9.84 -13.47
N GLY A 173 -7.98 -8.72 -12.92
CA GLY A 173 -8.41 -8.18 -11.63
C GLY A 173 -8.07 -9.08 -10.45
N GLY A 174 -8.16 -8.52 -9.23
CA GLY A 174 -7.94 -9.28 -8.00
C GLY A 174 -8.85 -10.49 -7.81
N GLU A 175 -9.85 -10.73 -8.67
CA GLU A 175 -10.80 -11.84 -8.54
C GLU A 175 -10.16 -13.22 -8.63
N SER A 176 -9.18 -13.47 -9.52
CA SER A 176 -8.53 -14.79 -9.59
C SER A 176 -7.65 -15.06 -8.37
N PHE A 177 -7.01 -14.04 -7.79
CA PHE A 177 -6.21 -14.16 -6.57
C PHE A 177 -7.09 -14.27 -5.32
N VAL A 178 -8.19 -13.50 -5.24
CA VAL A 178 -9.21 -13.62 -4.19
C VAL A 178 -9.90 -14.98 -4.28
N GLN A 179 -10.22 -15.47 -5.48
CA GLN A 179 -10.75 -16.82 -5.71
C GLN A 179 -9.73 -17.89 -5.31
N PHE A 180 -8.44 -17.71 -5.62
CA PHE A 180 -7.40 -18.63 -5.17
C PHE A 180 -7.31 -18.70 -3.63
N LEU A 181 -7.41 -17.55 -2.94
CA LEU A 181 -7.42 -17.47 -1.47
C LEU A 181 -8.74 -17.94 -0.83
N SER A 182 -9.88 -17.79 -1.52
CA SER A 182 -11.20 -18.24 -1.05
C SER A 182 -11.43 -19.72 -1.31
N ASN A 183 -10.87 -20.27 -2.39
CA ASN A 183 -11.05 -21.65 -2.82
C ASN A 183 -9.95 -22.59 -2.30
N THR A 184 -8.95 -22.09 -1.54
CA THR A 184 -8.05 -22.99 -0.78
C THR A 184 -8.81 -23.51 0.45
N PRO A 185 -9.27 -24.78 0.45
CA PRO A 185 -9.96 -25.33 1.60
C PRO A 185 -8.90 -25.71 2.64
N LEU A 186 -8.73 -24.88 3.67
CA LEU A 186 -8.23 -25.39 4.94
C LEU A 186 -9.42 -26.05 5.64
N SER A 187 -9.25 -27.33 6.00
CA SER A 187 -10.26 -28.26 6.52
C SER A 187 -11.43 -27.58 7.25
N SER A 188 -12.63 -27.87 6.76
CA SER A 188 -13.96 -27.63 7.32
C SER A 188 -14.00 -27.34 8.83
N ALA A 189 -14.35 -26.11 9.20
CA ALA A 189 -14.93 -25.80 10.50
C ALA A 189 -16.48 -25.90 10.39
N PRO A 190 -17.16 -26.47 11.39
CA PRO A 190 -18.61 -26.60 11.36
C PRO A 190 -19.27 -25.23 11.58
N THR A 191 -20.08 -24.80 10.62
CA THR A 191 -20.98 -23.66 10.76
C THR A 191 -22.18 -24.08 11.61
N GLY A 192 -22.13 -23.84 12.92
CA GLY A 192 -23.29 -23.88 13.80
C GLY A 192 -24.03 -22.54 13.79
N SER A 193 -25.36 -22.56 13.62
CA SER A 193 -26.21 -21.38 13.68
C SER A 193 -26.26 -20.83 15.11
N LEU A 194 -25.88 -19.57 15.29
CA LEU A 194 -25.97 -18.85 16.56
C LEU A 194 -27.30 -18.10 16.67
N THR A 195 -28.24 -18.71 17.38
CA THR A 195 -29.29 -18.00 18.12
C THR A 195 -28.87 -17.88 19.59
N GLU A 196 -29.18 -16.72 20.17
CA GLU A 196 -29.06 -16.31 21.58
C GLU A 196 -27.70 -15.81 22.13
N HIS A 197 -27.69 -14.49 22.36
CA HIS A 197 -26.77 -13.75 23.21
C HIS A 197 -27.04 -14.02 24.69
N ARG A 198 -26.11 -14.71 25.40
CA ARG A 198 -25.67 -14.39 26.78
C ARG A 198 -24.68 -15.42 27.35
N GLU A 199 -23.53 -15.63 26.70
CA GLU A 199 -22.35 -16.22 27.41
C GLU A 199 -21.04 -16.13 26.59
N PHE A 200 -20.69 -14.94 26.10
CA PHE A 200 -19.41 -14.75 25.40
C PHE A 200 -18.29 -14.36 26.38
N ARG A 201 -17.85 -15.32 27.22
CA ARG A 201 -16.61 -15.15 28.03
C ARG A 201 -15.63 -16.31 27.97
N ARG A 202 -15.87 -17.38 27.20
CA ARG A 202 -14.98 -18.55 27.16
C ARG A 202 -14.69 -19.20 25.80
N THR A 203 -15.12 -18.66 24.68
CA THR A 203 -14.87 -19.30 23.37
C THR A 203 -13.63 -18.74 22.64
N SER A 204 -12.64 -19.65 22.54
CA SER A 204 -11.66 -19.82 21.46
C SER A 204 -10.39 -18.95 21.40
N LEU A 205 -9.33 -19.49 22.03
CA LEU A 205 -7.91 -19.19 21.77
C LEU A 205 -7.35 -19.88 20.50
N GLN A 206 -8.18 -20.35 19.56
CA GLN A 206 -7.69 -21.12 18.41
C GLN A 206 -6.91 -20.26 17.40
N GLY A 207 -7.32 -19.00 17.18
CA GLY A 207 -6.60 -18.08 16.29
C GLY A 207 -5.10 -17.91 16.60
N PRO A 208 -4.70 -17.57 17.83
CA PRO A 208 -3.29 -17.44 18.19
C PRO A 208 -2.53 -18.77 18.18
N ALA A 209 -3.20 -19.91 18.42
CA ALA A 209 -2.55 -21.22 18.36
C ALA A 209 -2.01 -21.54 16.96
N TYR A 210 -2.69 -21.15 15.88
CA TYR A 210 -2.20 -21.37 14.51
C TYR A 210 -1.01 -20.49 14.15
N VAL A 211 -1.02 -19.23 14.59
CA VAL A 211 0.12 -18.31 14.37
C VAL A 211 1.33 -18.78 15.16
N ILE A 212 1.15 -19.15 16.43
CA ILE A 212 2.20 -19.71 17.27
C ILE A 212 2.72 -21.01 16.67
N SER A 213 1.85 -21.90 16.19
CA SER A 213 2.25 -23.16 15.54
C SER A 213 3.06 -22.91 14.27
N GLY A 214 2.69 -21.94 13.44
CA GLY A 214 3.46 -21.57 12.25
C GLY A 214 4.83 -20.97 12.58
N LEU A 215 4.91 -20.11 13.59
CA LEU A 215 6.17 -19.54 14.09
C LEU A 215 7.07 -20.60 14.74
N VAL A 216 6.48 -21.56 15.47
CA VAL A 216 7.17 -22.71 16.04
C VAL A 216 7.68 -23.62 14.91
N LEU A 217 6.89 -23.88 13.87
CA LEU A 217 7.33 -24.69 12.72
C LEU A 217 8.51 -24.04 11.98
N ALA A 218 8.47 -22.72 11.80
CA ALA A 218 9.58 -21.94 11.26
C ALA A 218 10.82 -21.99 12.19
N GLY A 219 10.63 -21.90 13.50
CA GLY A 219 11.69 -22.04 14.50
C GLY A 219 12.29 -23.45 14.56
N VAL A 220 11.47 -24.49 14.40
CA VAL A 220 11.88 -25.91 14.36
C VAL A 220 12.63 -26.22 13.08
N THR A 221 12.13 -25.80 11.91
CA THR A 221 12.86 -25.94 10.63
C THR A 221 14.19 -25.20 10.67
N TRP A 222 14.24 -24.01 11.27
CA TRP A 222 15.47 -23.27 11.51
C TRP A 222 16.44 -23.98 12.46
N SER A 223 15.96 -24.54 13.58
CA SER A 223 16.81 -25.23 14.55
C SER A 223 17.30 -26.60 14.07
N VAL A 224 16.53 -27.29 13.24
CA VAL A 224 16.97 -28.49 12.49
C VAL A 224 18.06 -28.12 11.48
N PHE A 225 17.91 -27.00 10.75
CA PHE A 225 18.95 -26.49 9.86
C PHE A 225 20.23 -26.13 10.64
N ARG A 226 20.09 -25.45 11.80
CA ARG A 226 21.21 -25.06 12.67
C ARG A 226 21.98 -26.28 13.19
N ARG A 227 21.30 -27.33 13.65
CA ARG A 227 21.97 -28.56 14.16
C ARG A 227 22.82 -29.25 13.09
N ARG A 228 22.43 -29.20 11.81
CA ARG A 228 23.27 -29.71 10.70
C ARG A 228 24.55 -28.88 10.51
N THR A 229 24.52 -27.58 10.77
CA THR A 229 25.69 -26.70 10.59
C THR A 229 26.69 -26.70 11.76
N THR A 230 26.27 -27.05 12.98
CA THR A 230 27.13 -26.98 14.17
C THR A 230 27.91 -28.26 14.49
N GLY A 231 27.64 -29.37 13.78
CA GLY A 231 28.30 -30.67 14.02
C GLY A 231 29.63 -30.90 13.28
N PHE A 232 30.06 -30.00 12.40
CA PHE A 232 31.27 -30.17 11.61
C PHE A 232 32.51 -29.69 12.37
N LYS A 233 33.15 -30.60 13.12
CA LYS A 233 34.44 -30.36 13.77
C LYS A 233 35.57 -30.34 12.72
N SER A 234 36.21 -29.17 12.61
CA SER A 234 37.65 -29.00 12.36
C SER A 234 38.28 -29.81 11.21
N SER A 235 37.98 -29.43 9.97
CA SER A 235 38.97 -29.46 8.88
C SER A 235 39.16 -28.03 8.38
N GLN A 236 40.19 -27.38 8.91
CA GLN A 236 40.61 -26.02 8.55
C GLN A 236 41.28 -26.04 7.17
N LEU A 237 40.69 -25.33 6.19
CA LEU A 237 41.35 -24.41 5.22
C LEU A 237 40.50 -24.15 3.98
N LEU A 238 39.49 -24.98 3.71
CA LEU A 238 38.48 -24.70 2.69
C LEU A 238 37.19 -24.30 3.39
N SER A 239 37.17 -23.10 4.00
CA SER A 239 35.89 -22.42 4.26
C SER A 239 35.23 -22.25 2.90
N SER A 240 34.35 -23.18 2.58
CA SER A 240 33.88 -23.35 1.22
C SER A 240 33.09 -22.09 0.85
N LYS A 241 33.23 -21.60 -0.39
CA LYS A 241 32.37 -20.52 -0.90
C LYS A 241 30.87 -20.80 -0.68
N HIS A 242 30.50 -22.07 -0.49
CA HIS A 242 29.15 -22.50 -0.15
C HIS A 242 28.72 -22.06 1.26
N ASP A 243 29.59 -22.10 2.27
CA ASP A 243 29.23 -21.71 3.65
C ASP A 243 28.89 -20.21 3.73
N VAL A 244 29.67 -19.38 3.00
CA VAL A 244 29.39 -17.94 2.87
C VAL A 244 28.08 -17.70 2.13
N LEU A 245 27.81 -18.44 1.05
CA LEU A 245 26.56 -18.33 0.31
C LEU A 245 25.34 -18.70 1.18
N ILE A 246 25.42 -19.81 1.92
CA ILE A 246 24.36 -20.25 2.84
C ILE A 246 24.13 -19.19 3.92
N ALA A 247 25.20 -18.65 4.50
CA ALA A 247 25.13 -17.59 5.49
C ALA A 247 24.45 -16.32 4.94
N ARG A 248 24.80 -15.90 3.73
CA ARG A 248 24.16 -14.75 3.05
C ARG A 248 22.68 -14.99 2.81
N VAL A 249 22.30 -16.15 2.28
CA VAL A 249 20.89 -16.52 2.05
C VAL A 249 20.09 -16.52 3.35
N GLN A 250 20.67 -17.04 4.43
CA GLN A 250 20.06 -17.01 5.76
C GLN A 250 19.82 -15.59 6.27
N VAL A 251 20.82 -14.72 6.17
CA VAL A 251 20.71 -13.32 6.59
C VAL A 251 19.65 -12.58 5.77
N ILE A 252 19.67 -12.74 4.44
CA ILE A 252 18.71 -12.10 3.54
C ILE A 252 17.29 -12.62 3.79
N GLY A 253 17.12 -13.93 3.98
CA GLY A 253 15.82 -14.53 4.30
C GLY A 253 15.25 -13.99 5.62
N ALA A 254 16.08 -13.87 6.65
CA ALA A 254 15.68 -13.25 7.91
C ALA A 254 15.31 -11.78 7.74
N CYS A 255 16.07 -11.03 6.94
CA CYS A 255 15.78 -9.64 6.62
C CYS A 255 14.43 -9.46 5.91
N CYS A 256 14.09 -10.36 4.98
CA CYS A 256 12.76 -10.40 4.37
C CYS A 256 11.67 -10.59 5.44
N ILE A 257 11.84 -11.51 6.39
CA ILE A 257 10.84 -11.73 7.46
C ILE A 257 10.76 -10.51 8.41
N ILE A 258 11.89 -9.92 8.77
CA ILE A 258 11.93 -8.77 9.68
C ILE A 258 11.22 -7.56 9.05
N ILE A 259 11.47 -7.28 7.76
CA ILE A 259 10.89 -6.12 7.09
C ILE A 259 9.36 -6.24 6.91
N LEU A 260 8.80 -7.45 6.91
CA LEU A 260 7.34 -7.64 6.91
C LEU A 260 6.68 -6.98 8.13
N GLN A 261 7.38 -6.84 9.26
CA GLN A 261 6.84 -6.13 10.42
C GLN A 261 6.49 -4.68 10.08
N TYR A 262 7.31 -4.01 9.26
CA TYR A 262 7.05 -2.64 8.82
C TYR A 262 5.83 -2.54 7.90
N ALA A 263 5.47 -3.62 7.20
CA ALA A 263 4.23 -3.65 6.42
C ALA A 263 2.97 -3.57 7.32
N LEU A 264 3.03 -4.00 8.58
CA LEU A 264 1.93 -3.83 9.54
C LEU A 264 1.59 -2.35 9.77
N LEU A 265 2.60 -1.48 9.80
CA LEU A 265 2.42 -0.04 9.88
C LEU A 265 1.74 0.50 8.61
N GLN A 266 2.09 -0.03 7.44
CA GLN A 266 1.56 0.45 6.15
C GLN A 266 0.10 0.05 5.92
N ILE A 267 -0.37 -1.05 6.49
CA ILE A 267 -1.78 -1.48 6.38
C ILE A 267 -2.70 -0.89 7.44
N PHE A 268 -2.21 0.02 8.28
CA PHE A 268 -2.98 0.62 9.37
C PHE A 268 -4.30 1.26 8.92
N GLY A 269 -4.31 1.92 7.75
CA GLY A 269 -5.51 2.53 7.18
C GLY A 269 -6.65 1.54 6.90
N ILE A 270 -6.35 0.24 6.79
CA ILE A 270 -7.32 -0.82 6.43
C ILE A 270 -8.19 -1.22 7.63
N TYR A 271 -7.58 -1.41 8.80
CA TYR A 271 -8.27 -1.98 9.97
C TYR A 271 -8.64 -0.94 11.03
N SER A 272 -7.96 0.21 11.05
CA SER A 272 -8.15 1.22 12.10
C SER A 272 -9.56 1.79 12.16
N GLN A 273 -10.27 1.78 11.03
CA GLN A 273 -11.67 2.20 10.94
C GLN A 273 -12.65 1.23 11.62
N GLU A 274 -12.22 -0.02 11.90
CA GLU A 274 -13.02 -0.97 12.68
C GLU A 274 -12.95 -0.66 14.20
N MET A 275 -11.93 0.07 14.65
CA MET A 275 -11.73 0.41 16.07
C MET A 275 -12.24 1.79 16.44
N LEU A 276 -12.11 2.74 15.53
CA LEU A 276 -12.17 4.17 15.82
C LEU A 276 -12.87 4.92 14.71
N THR A 277 -13.33 6.13 15.02
CA THR A 277 -13.79 7.06 13.98
C THR A 277 -12.66 7.34 12.99
N ALA A 278 -12.98 7.61 11.73
CA ALA A 278 -11.97 7.88 10.69
C ALA A 278 -10.96 8.98 11.10
N GLY A 279 -11.41 10.01 11.80
CA GLY A 279 -10.55 11.08 12.29
C GLY A 279 -9.58 10.63 13.40
N GLU A 280 -10.02 9.79 14.33
CA GLU A 280 -9.18 9.23 15.39
C GLU A 280 -8.20 8.19 14.86
N ALA A 281 -8.67 7.31 13.96
CA ALA A 281 -7.83 6.39 13.21
C ALA A 281 -6.69 7.14 12.49
N ASN A 282 -7.01 8.19 11.74
CA ASN A 282 -5.99 8.98 11.05
C ASN A 282 -4.98 9.65 12.01
N LYS A 283 -5.41 10.06 13.22
CA LYS A 283 -4.49 10.58 14.24
C LYS A 283 -3.50 9.51 14.72
N LEU A 284 -3.96 8.29 14.98
CA LEU A 284 -3.09 7.19 15.37
C LEU A 284 -2.14 6.79 14.25
N TYR A 285 -2.62 6.76 13.00
CA TYR A 285 -1.79 6.56 11.82
C TYR A 285 -0.71 7.62 11.69
N ALA A 286 -1.10 8.89 11.85
CA ALA A 286 -0.17 10.01 11.81
C ALA A 286 0.89 9.88 12.89
N ALA A 287 0.50 9.53 14.12
CA ALA A 287 1.44 9.30 15.21
C ALA A 287 2.44 8.18 14.89
N ALA A 288 1.97 7.06 14.34
CA ALA A 288 2.85 5.97 13.90
C ALA A 288 3.83 6.40 12.79
N ASN A 289 3.36 7.12 11.77
CA ASN A 289 4.24 7.58 10.70
C ASN A 289 5.20 8.68 11.15
N TRP A 290 4.79 9.52 12.09
CA TRP A 290 5.70 10.47 12.76
C TRP A 290 6.81 9.72 13.50
N GLY A 291 6.45 8.73 14.31
CA GLY A 291 7.42 7.85 14.96
C GLY A 291 8.35 7.17 13.95
N ALA A 292 7.82 6.73 12.82
CA ALA A 292 8.61 6.08 11.78
C ALA A 292 9.55 7.04 11.04
N CYS A 293 9.07 8.21 10.64
CA CYS A 293 9.80 9.09 9.73
C CYS A 293 10.66 10.12 10.48
N ALA A 294 10.11 10.76 11.52
CA ALA A 294 10.85 11.79 12.27
C ALA A 294 12.00 11.19 13.09
N LEU A 295 11.84 9.94 13.55
CA LEU A 295 12.86 9.21 14.31
C LEU A 295 13.68 8.23 13.45
N ALA A 296 13.60 8.36 12.11
CA ALA A 296 14.39 7.54 11.20
C ALA A 296 15.91 7.79 11.32
N ALA A 297 16.34 9.03 11.57
CA ALA A 297 17.76 9.33 11.77
C ALA A 297 18.33 8.66 13.04
N PRO A 298 17.67 8.74 14.22
CA PRO A 298 18.04 7.90 15.36
C PRO A 298 18.08 6.41 15.03
N ALA A 299 17.14 5.88 14.23
CA ALA A 299 17.15 4.47 13.85
C ALA A 299 18.38 4.08 13.00
N GLY A 300 18.77 4.95 12.06
CA GLY A 300 20.02 4.81 11.30
C GLY A 300 21.25 4.85 12.19
N LEU A 301 21.32 5.81 13.11
CA LEU A 301 22.41 5.92 14.09
C LEU A 301 22.50 4.69 15.00
N CYS A 302 21.37 4.14 15.47
CA CYS A 302 21.34 2.91 16.23
C CYS A 302 21.91 1.73 15.41
N PHE A 303 21.55 1.65 14.13
CA PHE A 303 22.08 0.60 13.25
C PHE A 303 23.60 0.71 13.08
N ASP A 304 24.11 1.92 12.90
CA ASP A 304 25.55 2.16 12.71
C ASP A 304 26.34 1.99 14.02
N ALA A 305 25.81 2.44 15.17
CA ALA A 305 26.51 2.41 16.45
C ALA A 305 26.38 1.07 17.19
N LEU A 306 25.18 0.47 17.21
CA LEU A 306 24.88 -0.74 17.98
C LEU A 306 24.92 -2.01 17.12
N GLY A 307 24.90 -1.86 15.80
CA GLY A 307 24.80 -2.97 14.86
C GLY A 307 23.38 -3.54 14.71
N PRO A 308 23.21 -4.51 13.79
CA PRO A 308 21.90 -5.02 13.41
C PRO A 308 21.20 -5.81 14.53
N ALA A 309 21.93 -6.58 15.33
CA ALA A 309 21.35 -7.41 16.39
C ALA A 309 20.63 -6.57 17.46
N TRP A 310 21.31 -5.56 18.01
CA TRP A 310 20.76 -4.70 19.05
C TRP A 310 19.68 -3.78 18.49
N SER A 311 19.85 -3.27 17.27
CA SER A 311 18.83 -2.47 16.59
C SER A 311 17.54 -3.27 16.37
N SER A 312 17.63 -4.56 16.00
CA SER A 312 16.46 -5.43 15.92
C SER A 312 15.78 -5.65 17.27
N LEU A 313 16.56 -5.87 18.33
CA LEU A 313 15.99 -6.04 19.68
C LEU A 313 15.22 -4.79 20.11
N LEU A 314 15.84 -3.62 20.00
CA LEU A 314 15.20 -2.34 20.32
C LEU A 314 13.96 -2.12 19.45
N GLY A 315 14.04 -2.42 18.15
CA GLY A 315 12.90 -2.31 17.24
C GLY A 315 11.72 -3.19 17.65
N GLY A 316 11.97 -4.44 18.03
CA GLY A 316 10.94 -5.36 18.53
C GLY A 316 10.33 -4.90 19.86
N LEU A 317 11.17 -4.42 20.80
CA LEU A 317 10.73 -3.90 22.10
C LEU A 317 9.86 -2.65 21.95
N PHE A 318 10.34 -1.60 21.26
CA PHE A 318 9.56 -0.38 21.05
C PHE A 318 8.26 -0.65 20.28
N SER A 319 8.30 -1.53 19.28
CA SER A 319 7.10 -1.92 18.53
C SER A 319 6.06 -2.60 19.41
N SER A 320 6.46 -3.64 20.14
CA SER A 320 5.55 -4.44 20.95
C SER A 320 5.03 -3.69 22.18
N MET A 321 5.91 -2.97 22.90
CA MET A 321 5.52 -2.15 24.04
C MET A 321 4.65 -0.96 23.61
N GLY A 322 4.96 -0.32 22.48
CA GLY A 322 4.14 0.77 21.93
C GLY A 322 2.72 0.31 21.59
N LEU A 323 2.59 -0.81 20.88
CA LEU A 323 1.29 -1.41 20.56
C LEU A 323 0.55 -1.88 21.82
N ALA A 324 1.24 -2.47 22.81
CA ALA A 324 0.62 -2.88 24.07
C ALA A 324 0.11 -1.67 24.88
N ALA A 325 0.88 -0.58 24.93
CA ALA A 325 0.46 0.67 25.56
C ALA A 325 -0.76 1.27 24.85
N ALA A 326 -0.76 1.27 23.51
CA ALA A 326 -1.91 1.71 22.74
C ALA A 326 -3.14 0.82 22.98
N ALA A 327 -2.94 -0.50 23.09
CA ALA A 327 -4.01 -1.44 23.39
C ALA A 327 -4.65 -1.15 24.74
N LEU A 328 -3.82 -0.98 25.78
CA LEU A 328 -4.27 -0.64 27.13
C LEU A 328 -4.96 0.72 27.18
N ALA A 329 -4.50 1.71 26.41
CA ALA A 329 -5.12 3.03 26.34
C ALA A 329 -6.51 3.00 25.71
N LEU A 330 -6.68 2.20 24.66
CA LEU A 330 -7.93 2.04 23.92
C LEU A 330 -8.93 1.10 24.62
N ALA A 331 -8.46 0.18 25.47
CA ALA A 331 -9.31 -0.76 26.20
C ALA A 331 -10.00 -0.15 27.44
N ARG A 332 -9.63 1.08 27.82
CA ARG A 332 -10.25 1.79 28.95
C ARG A 332 -11.68 2.21 28.61
N PRO A 333 -12.59 2.31 29.61
CA PRO A 333 -13.94 2.82 29.41
C PRO A 333 -13.97 4.22 28.76
N SER A 334 -12.96 5.04 29.07
CA SER A 334 -12.67 6.32 28.42
C SER A 334 -11.35 6.21 27.63
N PRO A 335 -11.40 5.87 26.32
CA PRO A 335 -10.19 5.67 25.53
C PRO A 335 -9.39 6.97 25.45
N SER A 336 -8.13 6.92 25.89
CA SER A 336 -7.22 8.08 25.79
C SER A 336 -6.49 8.05 24.45
N ILE A 337 -7.01 8.78 23.47
CA ILE A 337 -6.40 8.90 22.14
C ILE A 337 -4.98 9.44 22.22
N GLN A 338 -4.66 10.31 23.19
CA GLN A 338 -3.30 10.84 23.38
C GLN A 338 -2.33 9.74 23.82
N LEU A 339 -2.71 8.92 24.81
CA LEU A 339 -1.87 7.81 25.26
C LEU A 339 -1.73 6.74 24.17
N ALA A 340 -2.81 6.47 23.42
CA ALA A 340 -2.75 5.60 22.26
C ALA A 340 -1.82 6.15 21.18
N SER A 341 -1.85 7.46 20.92
CA SER A 341 -0.96 8.12 19.96
C SER A 341 0.51 8.00 20.36
N ALA A 342 0.83 8.18 21.65
CA ALA A 342 2.18 7.97 22.17
C ALA A 342 2.64 6.50 21.98
N GLY A 343 1.75 5.54 22.22
CA GLY A 343 2.00 4.12 21.94
C GLY A 343 2.26 3.84 20.45
N TYR A 344 1.45 4.43 19.56
CA TYR A 344 1.63 4.29 18.11
C TYR A 344 2.90 5.00 17.60
N LEU A 345 3.30 6.13 18.20
CA LEU A 345 4.57 6.79 17.92
C LEU A 345 5.75 5.88 18.27
N ALA A 346 5.74 5.26 19.46
CA ALA A 346 6.75 4.27 19.84
C ALA A 346 6.74 3.06 18.90
N PHE A 347 5.56 2.60 18.47
CA PHE A 347 5.43 1.55 17.47
C PHE A 347 6.06 1.93 16.13
N GLY A 348 5.80 3.13 15.63
CA GLY A 348 6.40 3.64 14.40
C GLY A 348 7.92 3.69 14.43
N PHE A 349 8.48 4.15 15.56
CA PHE A 349 9.92 4.17 15.77
C PHE A 349 10.50 2.75 15.76
N GLY A 350 9.89 1.83 16.53
CA GLY A 350 10.30 0.44 16.57
C GLY A 350 10.24 -0.24 15.20
N ALA A 351 9.18 0.02 14.43
CA ALA A 351 9.00 -0.52 13.09
C ALA A 351 10.08 0.01 12.14
N THR A 352 10.52 1.26 12.30
CA THR A 352 11.59 1.84 11.47
C THR A 352 12.96 1.30 11.81
N LEU A 353 13.24 0.99 13.07
CA LEU A 353 14.44 0.23 13.46
C LEU A 353 14.48 -1.13 12.74
N LEU A 354 13.36 -1.87 12.77
CA LEU A 354 13.25 -3.16 12.09
C LEU A 354 13.37 -3.03 10.56
N ASN A 355 12.75 -2.00 9.96
CA ASN A 355 12.87 -1.70 8.54
C ASN A 355 14.33 -1.38 8.14
N THR A 356 14.99 -0.54 8.93
CA THR A 356 16.40 -0.15 8.73
C THR A 356 17.30 -1.37 8.80
N VAL A 357 17.12 -2.23 9.81
CA VAL A 357 17.88 -3.48 9.91
C VAL A 357 17.60 -4.41 8.74
N GLY A 358 16.32 -4.67 8.42
CA GLY A 358 15.94 -5.55 7.32
C GLY A 358 16.55 -5.12 5.99
N LEU A 359 16.55 -3.82 5.69
CA LEU A 359 17.12 -3.32 4.45
C LEU A 359 18.66 -3.27 4.48
N LEU A 360 19.24 -2.58 5.46
CA LEU A 360 20.67 -2.29 5.46
C LEU A 360 21.52 -3.53 5.78
N ALA A 361 21.05 -4.44 6.64
CA ALA A 361 21.79 -5.67 6.93
C ALA A 361 21.83 -6.61 5.71
N ALA A 362 20.74 -6.69 4.95
CA ALA A 362 20.73 -7.45 3.70
C ALA A 362 21.68 -6.85 2.65
N VAL A 363 21.70 -5.51 2.54
CA VAL A 363 22.61 -4.79 1.64
C VAL A 363 24.07 -4.94 2.05
N ARG A 364 24.38 -4.97 3.36
CA ARG A 364 25.75 -5.21 3.87
C ARG A 364 26.21 -6.66 3.75
N ALA A 365 25.29 -7.63 3.79
CA ALA A 365 25.62 -9.04 3.59
C ALA A 365 25.80 -9.39 2.10
N ALA A 366 25.24 -8.57 1.21
CA ALA A 366 25.32 -8.73 -0.23
C ALA A 366 26.68 -8.30 -0.78
N PRO A 367 27.26 -9.03 -1.76
CA PRO A 367 28.36 -8.51 -2.55
C PRO A 367 27.98 -7.14 -3.16
N PRO A 368 28.91 -6.17 -3.27
CA PRO A 368 28.61 -4.82 -3.76
C PRO A 368 27.82 -4.82 -5.07
N LYS A 369 28.21 -5.70 -6.02
CA LYS A 369 27.61 -5.88 -7.36
C LYS A 369 26.17 -6.41 -7.35
N GLN A 370 25.70 -6.93 -6.22
CA GLN A 370 24.37 -7.52 -6.06
C GLN A 370 23.53 -6.76 -5.03
N SER A 371 24.11 -5.77 -4.35
CA SER A 371 23.46 -5.00 -3.29
C SER A 371 22.13 -4.38 -3.73
N GLY A 372 22.06 -3.78 -4.93
CA GLY A 372 20.83 -3.22 -5.48
C GLY A 372 19.74 -4.26 -5.72
N LYS A 373 20.10 -5.45 -6.20
CA LYS A 373 19.15 -6.55 -6.45
C LYS A 373 18.60 -7.13 -5.15
N ILE A 374 19.47 -7.27 -4.14
CA ILE A 374 19.08 -7.76 -2.82
C ILE A 374 18.21 -6.73 -2.10
N ALA A 375 18.55 -5.44 -2.17
CA ALA A 375 17.69 -4.36 -1.68
C ALA A 375 16.29 -4.42 -2.33
N ALA A 376 16.23 -4.54 -3.66
CA ALA A 376 14.97 -4.68 -4.40
C ALA A 376 14.18 -5.93 -3.98
N GLY A 377 14.85 -7.07 -3.73
CA GLY A 377 14.23 -8.30 -3.26
C GLY A 377 13.62 -8.16 -1.87
N VAL A 378 14.36 -7.60 -0.91
CA VAL A 378 13.87 -7.34 0.46
C VAL A 378 12.71 -6.34 0.43
N LEU A 379 12.84 -5.28 -0.38
CA LEU A 379 11.78 -4.32 -0.59
C LEU A 379 10.56 -4.97 -1.28
N CYS A 380 10.73 -5.90 -2.19
CA CYS A 380 9.62 -6.66 -2.76
C CYS A 380 8.88 -7.46 -1.66
N ALA A 381 9.63 -8.10 -0.75
CA ALA A 381 9.05 -8.79 0.40
C ALA A 381 8.24 -7.84 1.31
N LEU A 382 8.74 -6.64 1.59
CA LEU A 382 7.97 -5.61 2.32
C LEU A 382 6.64 -5.27 1.61
N ALA A 383 6.69 -5.06 0.29
CA ALA A 383 5.48 -4.73 -0.47
C ALA A 383 4.46 -5.88 -0.46
N LEU A 384 4.91 -7.12 -0.68
CA LEU A 384 4.05 -8.30 -0.57
C LEU A 384 3.53 -8.51 0.86
N GLY A 385 4.31 -8.11 1.87
CA GLY A 385 3.92 -8.08 3.28
C GLY A 385 2.64 -7.27 3.51
N MET A 386 2.43 -6.15 2.80
CA MET A 386 1.20 -5.36 2.92
C MET A 386 -0.02 -6.19 2.49
N SER A 387 0.05 -6.83 1.31
CA SER A 387 -1.04 -7.68 0.81
C SER A 387 -1.25 -8.89 1.71
N PHE A 388 -0.16 -9.51 2.19
CA PHE A 388 -0.21 -10.64 3.10
C PHE A 388 -0.94 -10.29 4.39
N HIS A 389 -0.51 -9.23 5.09
CA HIS A 389 -1.14 -8.83 6.35
C HIS A 389 -2.57 -8.30 6.17
N THR A 390 -2.89 -7.72 5.01
CA THR A 390 -4.28 -7.38 4.63
C THR A 390 -5.14 -8.64 4.51
N ALA A 391 -4.62 -9.68 3.85
CA ALA A 391 -5.32 -10.97 3.72
C ALA A 391 -5.50 -11.66 5.07
N VAL A 392 -4.47 -11.63 5.92
CA VAL A 392 -4.49 -12.13 7.31
C VAL A 392 -5.62 -11.44 8.08
N HIS A 393 -5.68 -10.10 8.02
CA HIS A 393 -6.73 -9.32 8.67
C HIS A 393 -8.12 -9.69 8.14
N ALA A 394 -8.33 -9.62 6.83
CA ALA A 394 -9.63 -9.86 6.21
C ALA A 394 -10.16 -11.29 6.45
N LYS A 395 -9.27 -12.29 6.53
CA LYS A 395 -9.65 -13.70 6.69
C LYS A 395 -9.86 -14.11 8.14
N TRP A 396 -9.02 -13.66 9.07
CA TRP A 396 -9.01 -14.17 10.44
C TRP A 396 -9.43 -13.16 11.51
N PHE A 397 -9.33 -11.86 11.23
CA PHE A 397 -9.49 -10.82 12.24
C PHE A 397 -10.54 -9.76 11.91
N ARG A 398 -11.34 -9.98 10.87
CA ARG A 398 -12.39 -9.05 10.45
C ARG A 398 -13.41 -8.84 11.58
N GLY A 399 -13.60 -7.59 11.99
CA GLY A 399 -14.46 -7.24 13.14
C GLY A 399 -13.87 -7.60 14.50
N LEU A 400 -12.61 -8.06 14.56
CA LEU A 400 -11.90 -8.47 15.76
C LEU A 400 -10.58 -7.69 15.90
N PRO A 401 -10.62 -6.35 15.92
CA PRO A 401 -9.41 -5.54 15.82
C PRO A 401 -8.45 -5.73 17.01
N TRP A 402 -8.97 -6.11 18.18
CA TRP A 402 -8.16 -6.44 19.35
C TRP A 402 -7.28 -7.68 19.14
N GLN A 403 -7.82 -8.70 18.48
CA GLN A 403 -7.05 -9.90 18.14
C GLN A 403 -5.99 -9.58 17.09
N PHE A 404 -6.31 -8.67 16.15
CA PHE A 404 -5.33 -8.20 15.18
C PHE A 404 -4.19 -7.41 15.84
N LEU A 405 -4.50 -6.56 16.82
CA LEU A 405 -3.48 -5.83 17.58
C LEU A 405 -2.57 -6.78 18.36
N GLN A 406 -3.11 -7.84 18.97
CA GLN A 406 -2.32 -8.91 19.59
C GLN A 406 -1.41 -9.62 18.58
N TYR A 407 -1.92 -9.93 17.38
CA TYR A 407 -1.12 -10.49 16.30
C TYR A 407 0.08 -9.59 15.95
N GLN A 408 -0.11 -8.27 15.86
CA GLN A 408 0.97 -7.32 15.58
C GLN A 408 2.03 -7.27 16.69
N ILE A 409 1.61 -7.32 17.96
CA ILE A 409 2.51 -7.38 19.12
C ILE A 409 3.37 -8.63 19.04
N ILE A 410 2.75 -9.80 18.85
CA ILE A 410 3.45 -11.10 18.76
C ILE A 410 4.43 -11.10 17.58
N TYR A 411 4.00 -10.62 16.42
CA TYR A 411 4.85 -10.54 15.23
C TYR A 411 6.05 -9.62 15.46
N SER A 412 5.87 -8.50 16.15
CA SER A 412 6.94 -7.55 16.47
C SER A 412 8.00 -8.14 17.42
N ILE A 413 7.55 -8.89 18.44
CA ILE A 413 8.45 -9.64 19.34
C ILE A 413 9.23 -10.67 18.53
N PHE A 414 8.54 -11.46 17.70
CA PHE A 414 9.15 -12.48 16.87
C PHE A 414 10.21 -11.90 15.92
N ALA A 415 9.90 -10.81 15.20
CA ALA A 415 10.84 -10.15 14.30
C ALA A 415 12.09 -9.64 15.04
N GLY A 416 11.91 -9.02 16.22
CA GLY A 416 13.03 -8.55 17.05
C GLY A 416 13.93 -9.70 17.52
N LEU A 417 13.34 -10.78 18.04
CA LEU A 417 14.09 -11.96 18.49
C LEU A 417 14.80 -12.68 17.34
N LEU A 418 14.15 -12.80 16.17
CA LEU A 418 14.74 -13.40 14.98
C LEU A 418 15.98 -12.62 14.54
N GLY A 419 15.91 -11.28 14.53
CA GLY A 419 17.07 -10.42 14.24
C GLY A 419 18.24 -10.69 15.19
N VAL A 420 17.99 -10.74 16.50
CA VAL A 420 19.04 -11.05 17.49
C VAL A 420 19.67 -12.41 17.22
N LEU A 421 18.86 -13.45 16.99
CA LEU A 421 19.34 -14.80 16.75
C LEU A 421 20.22 -14.91 15.50
N VAL A 422 19.81 -14.25 14.41
CA VAL A 422 20.53 -14.31 13.12
C VAL A 422 21.78 -13.44 13.14
N PHE A 423 21.69 -12.21 13.63
CA PHE A 423 22.80 -11.26 13.60
C PHE A 423 23.87 -11.50 14.68
N ARG A 424 23.55 -12.24 15.75
CA ARG A 424 24.58 -12.77 16.69
C ARG A 424 25.16 -14.11 16.25
N SER A 425 24.63 -14.72 15.19
CA SER A 425 25.13 -16.01 14.72
C SER A 425 26.43 -15.87 13.94
N ARG A 426 27.16 -16.99 13.81
CA ARG A 426 28.34 -17.10 12.95
C ARG A 426 28.04 -16.76 11.48
N ALA A 427 26.79 -16.93 11.03
CA ALA A 427 26.39 -16.61 9.67
C ALA A 427 26.59 -15.12 9.34
N TRP A 428 26.27 -14.23 10.28
CA TRP A 428 26.51 -12.79 10.08
C TRP A 428 28.00 -12.47 9.94
N THR A 429 28.83 -12.99 10.84
CA THR A 429 30.29 -12.77 10.79
C THR A 429 30.88 -13.28 9.47
N LEU A 430 30.48 -14.46 9.02
CA LEU A 430 30.95 -15.03 7.75
C LEU A 430 30.48 -14.23 6.53
N ALA A 431 29.25 -13.71 6.55
CA ALA A 431 28.69 -12.94 5.44
C ALA A 431 29.39 -11.59 5.23
N VAL A 432 29.89 -10.97 6.29
CA VAL A 432 30.50 -9.62 6.27
C VAL A 432 32.02 -9.66 6.14
N GLN A 433 32.68 -10.74 6.54
CA GLN A 433 34.15 -10.83 6.53
C GLN A 433 34.79 -10.65 5.13
N GLU A 434 34.13 -11.14 4.07
CA GLU A 434 34.64 -11.05 2.69
C GLU A 434 34.74 -9.60 2.21
N ASP A 435 33.74 -8.77 2.53
CA ASP A 435 33.70 -7.35 2.14
C ASP A 435 34.72 -6.50 2.93
N VAL A 436 34.96 -6.83 4.21
CA VAL A 436 35.97 -6.14 5.02
C VAL A 436 37.38 -6.39 4.48
N GLN A 437 37.64 -7.59 3.95
CA GLN A 437 38.94 -7.93 3.38
C GLN A 437 39.19 -7.18 2.07
N GLU A 438 38.19 -7.12 1.18
CA GLU A 438 38.28 -6.35 -0.08
C GLU A 438 38.41 -4.84 0.18
N SER A 439 37.74 -4.31 1.21
CA SER A 439 37.80 -2.87 1.56
C SER A 439 39.14 -2.48 2.19
N ARG A 440 39.74 -3.35 3.02
CA ARG A 440 41.05 -3.09 3.67
C ARG A 440 42.19 -2.97 2.68
N GLU A 441 42.17 -3.73 1.59
CA GLU A 441 43.19 -3.63 0.54
C GLU A 441 43.14 -2.27 -0.17
N VAL A 442 41.96 -1.64 -0.25
CA VAL A 442 41.78 -0.33 -0.87
C VAL A 442 42.14 0.80 0.12
N GLU A 443 41.72 0.70 1.39
CA GLU A 443 42.00 1.73 2.42
C GLU A 443 43.47 1.82 2.82
N ALA A 444 44.24 0.72 2.75
CA ALA A 444 45.67 0.73 3.06
C ALA A 444 46.46 1.72 2.19
N THR A 445 45.92 2.09 1.03
CA THR A 445 46.52 3.04 0.09
C THR A 445 46.22 4.52 0.39
N ASP A 446 45.21 4.85 1.19
CA ASP A 446 44.71 6.23 1.38
C ASP A 446 44.80 6.74 2.84
N SER A 447 45.51 6.02 3.72
CA SER A 447 45.47 6.20 5.19
C SER A 447 46.08 7.48 5.78
N SER A 448 46.30 8.53 5.01
CA SER A 448 46.58 9.86 5.54
C SER A 448 45.38 10.77 5.30
N ASN A 449 44.44 10.91 6.25
CA ASN A 449 43.74 12.19 6.46
C ASN A 449 42.79 12.21 7.67
N SER A 450 42.70 13.43 8.20
CA SER A 450 42.02 13.92 9.40
C SER A 450 40.61 13.38 9.66
N VAL A 451 40.32 13.06 10.92
CA VAL A 451 38.97 12.88 11.46
C VAL A 451 38.16 14.15 11.19
N SER A 452 37.35 14.14 10.14
CA SER A 452 36.45 15.25 9.85
C SER A 452 35.36 15.32 10.91
N SER A 453 35.00 16.53 11.35
CA SER A 453 33.92 16.70 12.32
C SER A 453 32.59 16.12 11.78
N PRO A 454 31.69 15.59 12.63
CA PRO A 454 30.38 15.11 12.20
C PRO A 454 29.57 16.17 11.43
N TRP A 455 29.71 17.44 11.81
CA TRP A 455 29.03 18.55 11.15
C TRP A 455 29.56 18.83 9.73
N SER A 456 30.88 18.74 9.52
CA SER A 456 31.44 18.87 8.16
C SER A 456 30.94 17.77 7.24
N ARG A 457 30.73 16.56 7.77
CA ARG A 457 30.17 15.42 7.03
C ARG A 457 28.70 15.66 6.64
N ILE A 458 27.85 16.08 7.59
CA ILE A 458 26.45 16.46 7.32
C ILE A 458 26.38 17.59 6.29
N ARG A 459 27.21 18.63 6.44
CA ARG A 459 27.28 19.73 5.47
C ARG A 459 27.68 19.23 4.07
N GLY A 460 28.64 18.29 4.01
CA GLY A 460 29.02 17.60 2.79
C GLY A 460 27.83 16.90 2.11
N ILE A 461 27.09 16.09 2.86
CA ILE A 461 25.88 15.40 2.39
C ILE A 461 24.86 16.40 1.82
N LEU A 462 24.53 17.45 2.57
CA LEU A 462 23.51 18.44 2.16
C LEU A 462 23.95 19.24 0.92
N SER A 463 25.25 19.43 0.74
CA SER A 463 25.83 20.12 -0.42
C SER A 463 25.97 19.24 -1.66
N ALA A 464 25.77 17.93 -1.54
CA ALA A 464 25.90 17.00 -2.67
C ALA A 464 24.85 17.29 -3.74
N LYS A 465 25.27 17.28 -5.02
CA LYS A 465 24.40 17.60 -6.18
C LYS A 465 23.17 16.69 -6.29
N GLU A 466 23.25 15.47 -5.78
CA GLU A 466 22.16 14.49 -5.83
C GLU A 466 21.15 14.65 -4.68
N PHE A 467 21.54 15.29 -3.58
CA PHE A 467 20.69 15.42 -2.40
C PHE A 467 19.37 16.18 -2.68
N PRO A 468 19.36 17.35 -3.36
CA PRO A 468 18.11 18.07 -3.64
C PRO A 468 17.10 17.27 -4.46
N TRP A 469 17.60 16.46 -5.41
CA TRP A 469 16.74 15.60 -6.24
C TRP A 469 16.11 14.48 -5.39
N LEU A 470 16.93 13.80 -4.60
CA LEU A 470 16.45 12.74 -3.72
C LEU A 470 15.50 13.29 -2.65
N ALA A 471 15.79 14.48 -2.11
CA ALA A 471 14.89 15.19 -1.22
C ALA A 471 13.54 15.45 -1.89
N ALA A 472 13.50 15.98 -3.12
CA ALA A 472 12.25 16.21 -3.84
C ALA A 472 11.44 14.92 -4.05
N VAL A 473 12.10 13.81 -4.36
CA VAL A 473 11.47 12.50 -4.47
C VAL A 473 10.90 12.03 -3.12
N HIS A 474 11.57 12.29 -1.99
CA HIS A 474 11.02 11.93 -0.67
C HIS A 474 9.89 12.86 -0.23
N LEU A 475 10.02 14.16 -0.49
CA LEU A 475 9.09 15.21 -0.09
C LEU A 475 7.76 15.17 -0.84
N VAL A 476 7.74 14.67 -2.08
CA VAL A 476 6.52 14.65 -2.91
C VAL A 476 5.95 13.24 -3.03
N PRO A 477 6.45 12.33 -3.90
CA PRO A 477 5.76 11.06 -4.13
C PRO A 477 5.77 10.13 -2.92
N ILE A 478 6.86 10.06 -2.16
CA ILE A 478 6.90 9.17 -0.98
C ILE A 478 6.05 9.75 0.15
N ALA A 479 6.19 11.04 0.48
CA ALA A 479 5.35 11.69 1.51
C ALA A 479 3.85 11.62 1.18
N PHE A 480 3.47 11.86 -0.08
CA PHE A 480 2.10 11.67 -0.56
C PHE A 480 1.64 10.23 -0.33
N SER A 481 2.45 9.24 -0.72
CA SER A 481 2.08 7.82 -0.59
C SER A 481 1.83 7.42 0.86
N PHE A 482 2.64 7.94 1.79
CA PHE A 482 2.44 7.71 3.23
C PHE A 482 1.13 8.35 3.71
N ALA A 483 0.90 9.62 3.41
CA ALA A 483 -0.37 10.28 3.78
C ALA A 483 -1.58 9.56 3.16
N TRP A 484 -1.44 9.11 1.93
CA TRP A 484 -2.49 8.43 1.18
C TRP A 484 -2.80 7.03 1.71
N LEU A 485 -1.78 6.23 2.09
CA LEU A 485 -1.97 4.92 2.70
C LEU A 485 -2.80 4.98 4.00
N GLY A 486 -2.76 6.11 4.71
CA GLY A 486 -3.59 6.36 5.89
C GLY A 486 -5.03 6.78 5.60
N ASN A 487 -5.28 7.42 4.47
CA ASN A 487 -6.54 8.12 4.19
C ASN A 487 -7.35 7.53 3.02
N TRP A 488 -6.80 6.60 2.24
CA TRP A 488 -7.48 6.09 1.05
C TRP A 488 -8.80 5.36 1.39
N THR A 489 -8.89 4.70 2.54
CA THR A 489 -10.13 4.04 3.01
C THR A 489 -11.22 5.05 3.33
N VAL A 490 -10.86 6.22 3.88
CA VAL A 490 -11.79 7.34 4.08
C VAL A 490 -12.29 7.84 2.73
N CYS A 491 -11.40 7.98 1.75
CA CYS A 491 -11.80 8.37 0.39
C CYS A 491 -12.73 7.33 -0.25
N ALA A 492 -12.43 6.04 -0.13
CA ALA A 492 -13.28 4.95 -0.61
C ALA A 492 -14.68 4.97 0.02
N GLN A 493 -14.77 5.25 1.32
CA GLN A 493 -16.04 5.42 2.03
C GLN A 493 -16.82 6.64 1.53
N CYS A 494 -16.17 7.79 1.34
CA CYS A 494 -16.79 8.99 0.77
C CYS A 494 -17.30 8.78 -0.67
N LEU A 495 -16.68 7.84 -1.41
CA LEU A 495 -17.12 7.42 -2.74
C LEU A 495 -18.19 6.31 -2.71
N HIS A 496 -18.63 5.90 -1.53
CA HIS A 496 -19.58 4.81 -1.29
C HIS A 496 -19.15 3.50 -1.96
N LEU A 497 -17.84 3.17 -1.90
CA LEU A 497 -17.34 1.90 -2.40
C LEU A 497 -17.73 0.76 -1.43
N PRO A 498 -18.31 -0.35 -1.93
CA PRO A 498 -18.59 -1.53 -1.13
C PRO A 498 -17.37 -2.02 -0.35
N SER A 499 -17.57 -2.61 0.83
CA SER A 499 -16.48 -3.13 1.67
C SER A 499 -15.63 -4.20 0.94
N GLN A 500 -16.25 -4.95 0.02
CA GLN A 500 -15.54 -5.95 -0.78
C GLN A 500 -14.51 -5.31 -1.73
N ASP A 501 -14.87 -4.17 -2.33
CA ASP A 501 -13.98 -3.42 -3.22
C ASP A 501 -12.83 -2.79 -2.43
N GLN A 502 -13.11 -2.31 -1.22
CA GLN A 502 -12.07 -1.82 -0.32
C GLN A 502 -11.06 -2.92 0.03
N ILE A 503 -11.51 -4.13 0.38
CA ILE A 503 -10.61 -5.27 0.64
C ILE A 503 -9.79 -5.61 -0.61
N ARG A 504 -10.43 -5.64 -1.80
CA ARG A 504 -9.77 -5.90 -3.08
C ARG A 504 -8.68 -4.87 -3.36
N ILE A 505 -8.98 -3.59 -3.17
CA ILE A 505 -8.02 -2.49 -3.31
C ILE A 505 -6.85 -2.70 -2.35
N GLY A 506 -7.12 -2.91 -1.05
CA GLY A 506 -6.10 -3.15 -0.02
C GLY A 506 -5.16 -4.32 -0.35
N LEU A 507 -5.71 -5.44 -0.84
CA LEU A 507 -4.93 -6.59 -1.30
C LEU A 507 -4.06 -6.24 -2.52
N SER A 508 -4.55 -5.41 -3.43
CA SER A 508 -3.81 -5.02 -4.63
C SER A 508 -2.64 -4.07 -4.34
N LEU A 509 -2.71 -3.23 -3.30
CA LEU A 509 -1.69 -2.20 -3.02
C LEU A 509 -0.28 -2.79 -2.92
N GLY A 510 -0.12 -3.87 -2.16
CA GLY A 510 1.17 -4.52 -1.98
C GLY A 510 1.67 -5.24 -3.23
N LEU A 511 0.78 -5.89 -3.98
CA LEU A 511 1.10 -6.58 -5.25
C LEU A 511 1.59 -5.59 -6.30
N PHE A 512 0.88 -4.48 -6.50
CA PHE A 512 1.28 -3.46 -7.47
C PHE A 512 2.55 -2.72 -7.03
N SER A 513 2.74 -2.49 -5.73
CA SER A 513 4.00 -1.95 -5.21
C SER A 513 5.19 -2.90 -5.45
N ALA A 514 5.01 -4.21 -5.25
CA ALA A 514 6.01 -5.21 -5.57
C ALA A 514 6.34 -5.26 -7.07
N MET A 515 5.30 -5.22 -7.92
CA MET A 515 5.46 -5.16 -9.37
C MET A 515 6.21 -3.91 -9.82
N GLY A 516 5.94 -2.76 -9.19
CA GLY A 516 6.60 -1.49 -9.49
C GLY A 516 8.09 -1.56 -9.20
N ARG A 517 8.47 -2.19 -8.08
CA ARG A 517 9.87 -2.45 -7.71
C ARG A 517 10.57 -3.31 -8.76
N LEU A 518 9.92 -4.39 -9.19
CA LEU A 518 10.47 -5.28 -10.23
C LEU A 518 10.63 -4.58 -11.57
N LEU A 519 9.58 -3.90 -12.07
CA LEU A 519 9.62 -3.23 -13.36
C LEU A 519 10.68 -2.13 -13.40
N CYS A 520 10.72 -1.26 -12.38
CA CYS A 520 11.67 -0.15 -12.36
C CYS A 520 13.10 -0.62 -12.06
N GLY A 521 13.28 -1.66 -11.24
CA GLY A 521 14.57 -2.30 -11.04
C GLY A 521 15.11 -2.93 -12.33
N LEU A 522 14.25 -3.62 -13.10
CA LEU A 522 14.61 -4.16 -14.41
C LEU A 522 14.96 -3.05 -15.41
N LEU A 523 14.24 -1.93 -15.41
CA LEU A 523 14.54 -0.77 -16.25
C LEU A 523 15.89 -0.13 -15.89
N ALA A 524 16.21 -0.04 -14.59
CA ALA A 524 17.50 0.43 -14.14
C ALA A 524 18.65 -0.49 -14.62
N ASP A 525 18.45 -1.80 -14.54
CA ASP A 525 19.41 -2.81 -15.02
C ASP A 525 19.50 -2.90 -16.56
N TRP A 526 18.48 -2.43 -17.28
CA TRP A 526 18.40 -2.56 -18.75
C TRP A 526 19.33 -1.60 -19.50
N ALA A 527 19.76 -0.49 -18.86
CA ALA A 527 20.56 0.51 -19.55
C ALA A 527 21.83 -0.09 -20.18
N PRO A 528 22.19 0.28 -21.42
CA PRO A 528 23.39 -0.22 -22.09
C PRO A 528 24.62 -0.02 -21.21
N ALA A 529 25.54 -1.00 -21.21
CA ALA A 529 26.80 -0.89 -20.50
C ALA A 529 27.51 0.43 -20.89
N GLY A 530 27.76 1.30 -19.91
CA GLY A 530 28.32 2.64 -20.12
C GLY A 530 27.31 3.80 -20.04
N ARG A 531 26.02 3.53 -19.87
CA ARG A 531 24.97 4.55 -19.63
C ARG A 531 24.10 4.24 -18.41
N GLY A 532 24.69 3.72 -17.34
CA GLY A 532 23.97 3.25 -16.15
C GLY A 532 22.97 4.26 -15.57
N CYS A 533 23.32 5.55 -15.57
CA CYS A 533 22.41 6.61 -15.09
C CYS A 533 21.12 6.71 -15.92
N VAL A 534 21.14 6.41 -17.23
CA VAL A 534 19.95 6.54 -18.09
C VAL A 534 18.82 5.61 -17.65
N GLY A 535 19.14 4.37 -17.26
CA GLY A 535 18.14 3.41 -16.79
C GLY A 535 17.48 3.86 -15.48
N MET A 536 18.30 4.35 -14.55
CA MET A 536 17.81 4.88 -13.28
C MET A 536 16.91 6.11 -13.47
N GLU A 537 17.34 7.08 -14.29
CA GLU A 537 16.54 8.28 -14.58
C GLU A 537 15.24 7.93 -15.34
N LEU A 538 15.30 6.96 -16.26
CA LEU A 538 14.11 6.46 -16.95
C LEU A 538 13.15 5.77 -15.98
N GLY A 539 13.67 5.02 -15.01
CA GLY A 539 12.89 4.41 -13.95
C GLY A 539 12.18 5.45 -13.07
N PHE A 540 12.87 6.52 -12.66
CA PHE A 540 12.26 7.61 -11.89
C PHE A 540 11.21 8.37 -12.71
N LEU A 541 11.50 8.63 -13.99
CA LEU A 541 10.55 9.27 -14.91
C LEU A 541 9.29 8.42 -15.07
N GLY A 542 9.45 7.11 -15.32
CA GLY A 542 8.33 6.17 -15.43
C GLY A 542 7.51 6.12 -14.14
N SER A 543 8.19 6.00 -12.99
CA SER A 543 7.53 5.90 -11.68
C SER A 543 6.75 7.16 -11.32
N THR A 544 7.33 8.35 -11.51
CA THR A 544 6.63 9.63 -11.26
C THR A 544 5.53 9.89 -12.30
N GLY A 545 5.73 9.47 -13.55
CA GLY A 545 4.71 9.54 -14.59
C GLY A 545 3.46 8.70 -14.28
N LEU A 546 3.62 7.53 -13.63
CA LEU A 546 2.50 6.70 -13.19
C LEU A 546 1.61 7.43 -12.17
N PHE A 547 2.20 8.18 -11.23
CA PHE A 547 1.43 9.04 -10.32
C PHE A 547 0.63 10.09 -11.10
N LEU A 548 1.26 10.77 -12.05
CA LEU A 548 0.59 11.82 -12.84
C LEU A 548 -0.61 11.25 -13.62
N VAL A 549 -0.45 10.09 -14.25
CA VAL A 549 -1.56 9.40 -14.93
C VAL A 549 -2.67 9.04 -13.94
N ALA A 550 -2.33 8.54 -12.75
CA ALA A 550 -3.31 8.22 -11.72
C ALA A 550 -4.11 9.46 -11.26
N PHE A 551 -3.45 10.60 -11.06
CA PHE A 551 -4.16 11.86 -10.73
C PHE A 551 -5.08 12.31 -11.86
N ILE A 552 -4.66 12.20 -13.13
CA ILE A 552 -5.52 12.52 -14.28
C ILE A 552 -6.79 11.66 -14.28
N LEU A 553 -6.66 10.36 -13.99
CA LEU A 553 -7.82 9.46 -13.89
C LEU A 553 -8.76 9.87 -12.76
N LEU A 554 -8.23 10.22 -11.58
CA LEU A 554 -9.02 10.70 -10.45
C LEU A 554 -9.70 12.05 -10.74
N LEU A 555 -9.11 12.91 -11.56
CA LEU A 555 -9.73 14.17 -11.95
C LEU A 555 -10.89 13.99 -12.95
N PHE A 556 -10.88 12.91 -13.74
CA PHE A 556 -11.92 12.62 -14.71
C PHE A 556 -13.18 12.05 -14.06
N ASP A 557 -13.06 10.94 -13.32
CA ASP A 557 -14.15 10.33 -12.56
C ASP A 557 -13.57 9.53 -11.39
N GLN A 558 -13.61 10.13 -10.20
CA GLN A 558 -13.04 9.51 -8.99
C GLN A 558 -13.66 8.16 -8.68
N ARG A 559 -14.98 8.00 -8.82
CA ARG A 559 -15.65 6.76 -8.41
C ARG A 559 -15.31 5.62 -9.36
N ARG A 560 -15.34 5.90 -10.68
CA ARG A 560 -15.07 4.88 -11.70
C ARG A 560 -13.61 4.46 -11.75
N TRP A 561 -12.69 5.41 -11.55
CA TRP A 561 -11.26 5.16 -11.73
C TRP A 561 -10.47 4.99 -10.44
N PHE A 562 -11.13 4.99 -9.27
CA PHE A 562 -10.46 4.92 -7.98
C PHE A 562 -9.48 3.75 -7.89
N GLU A 563 -9.96 2.52 -8.10
CA GLU A 563 -9.13 1.31 -7.99
C GLU A 563 -7.94 1.32 -8.95
N ALA A 564 -8.17 1.68 -10.23
CA ALA A 564 -7.10 1.75 -11.22
C ALA A 564 -6.05 2.82 -10.86
N ALA A 565 -6.49 3.99 -10.39
CA ALA A 565 -5.59 5.03 -9.93
C ALA A 565 -4.77 4.58 -8.70
N MET A 566 -5.39 3.87 -7.74
CA MET A 566 -4.69 3.28 -6.59
C MET A 566 -3.58 2.33 -7.04
N GLN A 567 -3.89 1.42 -7.96
CA GLN A 567 -2.93 0.45 -8.49
C GLN A 567 -1.76 1.14 -9.19
N LEU A 568 -2.03 2.18 -10.00
CA LEU A 568 -0.99 2.97 -10.67
C LEU A 568 -0.12 3.77 -9.68
N MET A 569 -0.72 4.38 -8.66
CA MET A 569 0.03 5.07 -7.60
C MET A 569 0.92 4.09 -6.82
N CYS A 570 0.41 2.91 -6.48
CA CYS A 570 1.22 1.88 -5.82
C CYS A 570 2.35 1.37 -6.71
N LEU A 571 2.11 1.22 -8.03
CA LEU A 571 3.13 0.88 -9.00
C LEU A 571 4.24 1.94 -9.07
N GLY A 572 3.86 3.21 -9.14
CA GLY A 572 4.78 4.35 -9.09
C GLY A 572 5.56 4.42 -7.77
N TYR A 573 4.87 4.27 -6.64
CA TYR A 573 5.47 4.24 -5.31
C TYR A 573 6.51 3.13 -5.16
N GLY A 574 6.16 1.91 -5.60
CA GLY A 574 7.07 0.77 -5.64
C GLY A 574 8.31 1.07 -6.48
N GLY A 575 8.13 1.66 -7.66
CA GLY A 575 9.23 2.05 -8.53
C GLY A 575 10.18 3.06 -7.90
N VAL A 576 9.65 4.14 -7.32
CA VAL A 576 10.45 5.16 -6.59
C VAL A 576 11.25 4.52 -5.45
N LEU A 577 10.61 3.69 -4.62
CA LEU A 577 11.27 3.05 -3.49
C LEU A 577 12.30 2.01 -3.87
N CYS A 578 12.19 1.39 -5.05
CA CYS A 578 13.24 0.51 -5.55
C CYS A 578 14.49 1.30 -5.97
N LEU A 579 14.30 2.47 -6.58
CA LEU A 579 15.38 3.26 -7.17
C LEU A 579 16.09 4.13 -6.14
N ALA A 580 15.38 4.62 -5.12
CA ALA A 580 15.93 5.52 -4.11
C ALA A 580 17.16 4.95 -3.36
N PRO A 581 17.15 3.69 -2.86
CA PRO A 581 18.34 3.11 -2.21
C PRO A 581 19.53 2.96 -3.15
N VAL A 582 19.29 2.61 -4.42
CA VAL A 582 20.35 2.49 -5.43
C VAL A 582 20.95 3.86 -5.73
N ALA A 583 20.10 4.89 -5.89
CA ALA A 583 20.53 6.26 -6.09
C ALA A 583 21.34 6.79 -4.89
N LEU A 584 20.90 6.50 -3.66
CA LEU A 584 21.63 6.83 -2.44
C LEU A 584 23.01 6.18 -2.41
N ARG A 585 23.09 4.88 -2.68
CA ARG A 585 24.37 4.16 -2.74
C ARG A 585 25.30 4.70 -3.82
N SER A 586 24.75 5.17 -4.94
CA SER A 586 25.56 5.76 -6.02
C SER A 586 26.02 7.20 -5.73
N GLY A 587 25.33 7.92 -4.85
CA GLY A 587 25.56 9.35 -4.62
C GLY A 587 26.33 9.69 -3.33
N PHE A 588 26.43 8.75 -2.38
CA PHE A 588 26.99 8.99 -1.05
C PHE A 588 27.89 7.84 -0.58
N ALA A 589 28.81 8.14 0.33
CA ALA A 589 29.70 7.16 0.93
C ALA A 589 28.91 6.11 1.73
N ALA A 590 29.38 4.85 1.74
CA ALA A 590 28.68 3.72 2.37
C ALA A 590 28.48 3.92 3.89
N GLU A 591 29.44 4.58 4.52
CA GLU A 591 29.44 4.97 5.92
C GLU A 591 28.40 6.04 6.26
N ASP A 592 27.97 6.86 5.29
CA ASP A 592 27.01 7.96 5.49
C ASP A 592 25.57 7.51 5.26
N LEU A 593 25.35 6.35 4.62
CA LEU A 593 24.05 5.95 4.09
C LEU A 593 22.93 5.97 5.13
N GLY A 594 23.20 5.51 6.35
CA GLY A 594 22.23 5.55 7.46
C GLY A 594 21.82 6.98 7.81
N THR A 595 22.79 7.89 7.86
CA THR A 595 22.55 9.32 8.14
C THR A 595 21.79 10.01 7.01
N VAL A 596 22.19 9.81 5.74
CA VAL A 596 21.48 10.39 4.58
C VAL A 596 20.04 9.90 4.51
N PHE A 597 19.82 8.59 4.68
CA PHE A 597 18.50 7.99 4.68
C PHE A 597 17.63 8.57 5.81
N GLY A 598 18.20 8.67 7.01
CA GLY A 598 17.55 9.29 8.17
C GLY A 598 17.11 10.73 7.92
N LEU A 599 17.99 11.57 7.37
CA LEU A 599 17.70 12.97 7.05
C LEU A 599 16.57 13.09 6.01
N LEU A 600 16.60 12.27 4.97
CA LEU A 600 15.54 12.26 3.95
C LEU A 600 14.17 11.87 4.53
N TYR A 601 14.13 10.92 5.47
CA TYR A 601 12.88 10.55 6.16
C TYR A 601 12.40 11.61 7.15
N GLN A 602 13.31 12.38 7.76
CA GLN A 602 12.91 13.55 8.55
C GLN A 602 12.28 14.64 7.69
N CYS A 603 12.87 14.93 6.53
CA CYS A 603 12.26 15.81 5.53
C CYS A 603 10.87 15.30 5.13
N LEU A 604 10.76 13.99 4.86
CA LEU A 604 9.50 13.34 4.53
C LEU A 604 8.46 13.52 5.64
N ALA A 605 8.82 13.41 6.92
CA ALA A 605 7.89 13.55 8.05
C ALA A 605 7.15 14.90 8.06
N VAL A 606 7.87 15.98 7.74
CA VAL A 606 7.30 17.34 7.66
C VAL A 606 6.27 17.41 6.53
N THR A 607 6.63 16.98 5.32
CA THR A 607 5.71 16.99 4.18
C THR A 607 4.56 16.01 4.32
N PHE A 608 4.81 14.84 4.92
CA PHE A 608 3.78 13.87 5.27
C PHE A 608 2.72 14.52 6.14
N THR A 609 3.11 15.32 7.12
CA THR A 609 2.16 16.02 8.00
C THR A 609 1.26 16.97 7.23
N ILE A 610 1.84 17.71 6.28
CA ILE A 610 1.10 18.62 5.41
C ILE A 610 0.12 17.84 4.53
N PHE A 611 0.58 16.78 3.85
CA PHE A 611 -0.29 15.94 3.03
C PHE A 611 -1.37 15.23 3.85
N ASN A 612 -1.03 14.72 5.02
CA ASN A 612 -1.96 14.01 5.89
C ASN A 612 -3.03 14.94 6.43
N TRP A 613 -2.68 16.19 6.77
CA TRP A 613 -3.65 17.22 7.14
C TRP A 613 -4.55 17.59 5.96
N ALA A 614 -3.97 17.78 4.78
CA ALA A 614 -4.72 18.11 3.55
C ALA A 614 -5.62 16.97 3.06
N ALA A 615 -5.30 15.72 3.40
CA ALA A 615 -6.07 14.53 3.04
C ALA A 615 -7.26 14.28 3.98
N VAL A 616 -7.38 14.99 5.11
CA VAL A 616 -8.54 14.85 6.00
C VAL A 616 -9.70 15.68 5.46
N PRO A 617 -10.82 15.06 5.07
CA PRO A 617 -11.98 15.81 4.62
C PRO A 617 -12.52 16.68 5.76
N SER A 618 -12.97 17.90 5.44
CA SER A 618 -13.69 18.73 6.40
C SER A 618 -15.01 18.02 6.79
N ARG A 619 -15.48 18.23 8.03
CA ARG A 619 -16.69 17.56 8.56
C ARG A 619 -17.95 17.78 7.71
N HIS A 620 -17.96 18.80 6.87
CA HIS A 620 -19.09 19.18 6.02
C HIS A 620 -18.94 18.74 4.57
N CYS A 621 -17.84 18.04 4.24
CA CYS A 621 -17.63 17.58 2.89
C CYS A 621 -18.08 16.13 2.73
N ALA A 622 -19.02 15.90 1.81
CA ALA A 622 -19.46 14.58 1.38
C ALA A 622 -19.27 14.41 -0.13
N GLY A 623 -18.95 13.18 -0.56
CA GLY A 623 -18.81 12.80 -1.97
C GLY A 623 -17.42 13.06 -2.57
N SER A 624 -17.36 13.01 -3.91
CA SER A 624 -16.11 13.10 -4.69
C SER A 624 -15.48 14.50 -4.73
N SER A 625 -16.23 15.56 -4.42
CA SER A 625 -15.66 16.92 -4.38
C SER A 625 -14.60 17.08 -3.28
N CYS A 626 -14.66 16.29 -2.22
CA CYS A 626 -13.82 16.48 -1.02
C CYS A 626 -12.33 16.32 -1.24
N PHE A 627 -11.96 15.43 -2.15
CA PHE A 627 -10.56 15.12 -2.43
C PHE A 627 -10.07 15.77 -3.72
N LYS A 628 -10.95 16.49 -4.44
CA LYS A 628 -10.62 17.04 -5.76
C LYS A 628 -9.45 18.04 -5.66
N GLU A 629 -9.51 18.98 -4.73
CA GLU A 629 -8.44 19.97 -4.53
C GLU A 629 -7.14 19.30 -4.11
N PHE A 630 -7.22 18.34 -3.17
CA PHE A 630 -6.08 17.54 -2.75
C PHE A 630 -5.41 16.82 -3.92
N PHE A 631 -6.18 16.20 -4.81
CA PHE A 631 -5.66 15.52 -6.01
C PHE A 631 -5.11 16.50 -7.05
N VAL A 632 -5.72 17.69 -7.23
CA VAL A 632 -5.18 18.72 -8.12
C VAL A 632 -3.81 19.18 -7.64
N VAL A 633 -3.70 19.59 -6.37
CA VAL A 633 -2.44 20.07 -5.78
C VAL A 633 -1.37 18.98 -5.82
N SER A 634 -1.73 17.76 -5.42
CA SER A 634 -0.81 16.62 -5.47
C SER A 634 -0.37 16.32 -6.91
N GLY A 635 -1.30 16.35 -7.87
CA GLY A 635 -1.01 16.17 -9.29
C GLY A 635 -0.03 17.20 -9.85
N VAL A 636 -0.18 18.48 -9.49
CA VAL A 636 0.74 19.56 -9.89
C VAL A 636 2.15 19.32 -9.32
N LEU A 637 2.26 18.99 -8.03
CA LEU A 637 3.55 18.69 -7.40
C LEU A 637 4.25 17.51 -8.07
N HIS A 638 3.51 16.45 -8.38
CA HIS A 638 4.04 15.28 -9.10
C HIS A 638 4.44 15.62 -10.54
N ALA A 639 3.68 16.47 -11.23
CA ALA A 639 4.06 16.94 -12.56
C ALA A 639 5.42 17.66 -12.53
N GLY A 640 5.67 18.48 -11.49
CA GLY A 640 6.97 19.10 -11.23
C GLY A 640 8.10 18.06 -11.07
N CYS A 641 7.88 17.02 -10.25
CA CYS A 641 8.84 15.92 -10.11
C CYS A 641 9.08 15.16 -11.43
N THR A 642 8.04 14.91 -12.22
CA THR A 642 8.14 14.25 -13.53
C THR A 642 8.92 15.09 -14.52
N LEU A 643 8.68 16.41 -14.57
CA LEU A 643 9.44 17.33 -15.42
C LEU A 643 10.92 17.39 -15.00
N TRP A 644 11.21 17.38 -13.70
CA TRP A 644 12.59 17.34 -13.21
C TRP A 644 13.27 16.00 -13.56
N ALA A 645 12.58 14.86 -13.40
CA ALA A 645 13.08 13.55 -13.86
C ALA A 645 13.36 13.55 -15.37
N ALA A 646 12.46 14.11 -16.17
CA ALA A 646 12.65 14.23 -17.62
C ALA A 646 13.86 15.11 -17.98
N ALA A 647 14.05 16.23 -17.28
CA ALA A 647 15.22 17.10 -17.47
C ALA A 647 16.53 16.40 -17.07
N ARG A 648 16.54 15.59 -16.00
CA ARG A 648 17.68 14.75 -15.62
C ARG A 648 17.97 13.69 -16.67
N LEU A 649 16.97 12.97 -17.14
CA LEU A 649 17.10 11.99 -18.22
C LEU A 649 17.67 12.64 -19.49
N ALA A 650 17.16 13.80 -19.89
CA ALA A 650 17.66 14.54 -21.06
C ALA A 650 19.15 14.93 -20.91
N ARG A 651 19.58 15.36 -19.71
CA ARG A 651 21.00 15.64 -19.42
C ARG A 651 21.85 14.36 -19.50
N SER A 652 21.36 13.25 -18.94
CA SER A 652 22.04 11.95 -19.00
C SER A 652 22.16 11.41 -20.43
N LEU A 653 21.17 11.66 -21.28
CA LEU A 653 21.21 11.29 -22.70
C LEU A 653 22.17 12.17 -23.53
N LYS A 654 22.33 13.44 -23.16
CA LYS A 654 23.25 14.39 -23.83
C LYS A 654 24.72 14.16 -23.46
N ARG A 655 25.00 13.60 -22.28
CA ARG A 655 26.38 13.25 -21.89
C ARG A 655 26.93 12.22 -22.87
N LYS A 656 27.96 12.61 -23.63
CA LYS A 656 28.72 11.64 -24.44
C LYS A 656 29.29 10.59 -23.48
N PRO A 657 29.26 9.30 -23.84
CA PRO A 657 29.93 8.29 -23.04
C PRO A 657 31.41 8.65 -23.00
N ASP A 658 31.93 9.02 -21.82
CA ASP A 658 33.35 9.36 -21.68
C ASP A 658 34.17 8.11 -22.02
N PRO A 659 34.94 8.11 -23.12
CA PRO A 659 35.69 6.93 -23.55
C PRO A 659 36.84 6.61 -22.58
N CYS A 660 37.22 7.57 -21.73
CA CYS A 660 38.32 7.48 -20.77
C CYS A 660 37.87 7.37 -19.31
N SER A 661 36.57 7.41 -19.00
CA SER A 661 36.14 7.03 -17.66
C SER A 661 36.51 5.56 -17.50
N PRO A 662 37.35 5.17 -16.52
CA PRO A 662 37.55 3.77 -16.21
C PRO A 662 36.15 3.18 -16.13
N ARG A 663 35.91 2.09 -16.88
CA ARG A 663 34.64 1.37 -16.81
C ARG A 663 34.33 1.30 -15.32
N PRO A 664 33.28 1.99 -14.82
CA PRO A 664 33.00 1.96 -13.40
C PRO A 664 32.98 0.47 -13.07
N ALA A 665 33.86 0.05 -12.17
CA ALA A 665 33.92 -1.34 -11.73
C ALA A 665 32.46 -1.68 -11.41
N GLN A 666 31.85 -2.51 -12.26
CA GLN A 666 30.39 -2.54 -12.41
C GLN A 666 29.74 -2.70 -11.04
N ALA A 667 29.19 -1.60 -10.53
CA ALA A 667 28.57 -1.48 -9.21
C ALA A 667 27.18 -2.11 -9.20
#